data_AF-A0A2T0A1G7-F1
#
_entry.id   AF-A0A2T0A1G7-F1
#
_cell.length_a   1.000
_cell.length_b   1.000
_cell.length_c   1.000
_cell.angle_alpha   90.00
_cell.angle_beta   90.00
_cell.angle_gamma   90.00
#
_symmetry.space_group_name_H-M   'P 1'
#
loop_
_entity.id
_entity.type
_entity.pdbx_description
1 polymer ?
#
loop_
_entity_poly.entity_id
_entity_poly.type
_entity_poly.pdbx_seq_one_letter_code
_entity_poly.pdbx_strand_id
1 'polypeptide(L)'
;MEKVQLALERLIPELRDLEDKGIFNKDEIHDIVAKRRAFEMGLAQGRGTKPADYLRYIEYERRLEKLRKARAARLQTESKKSLSDHSIPAHITQLHRLSVRRFPESLTLWDAFIAHALSQSSPNLVSRTLSSAIAMHPTHTPYWIMASQWESEGDRKGMGGGNAEAARRLCMRALRFLKGKKGEKEGMEGPEEAIWREWIRVEVSFVEKLRGRWQVLGLGKGKGGKEEIIRVQGANGEAPEGEEEEEVQLPTTEDGDVEDAQLAEEMTEQAKSGQEALLDGAIVRLVIDNLLKSYEHSIFAYNLLLSILRPLASPLRLSLLQHVYTSLSTHVPPSSPSYPAALHILATRKLYDVPFVPPKQSKKRKADETQVAEPEDPRTIKVEGEKLVDAVGAACEEYWRVLKSRGKKGKGKEGEAGQAQLLWEQFCGWLEEMADETDDEDLLAFLSANLASALAAAPPSPFLSLVHLRHLLRTDAPAADVLSHAKKATKAFGSDATPPAQREQVWVARIETSESLSASAKDVSSLLTQATRALPFSSKLWDLFADFTERTADSPAAVEKWYESSIRRVLLTDAVPPASFESTFTEHAALPPREVLPRRYVHYLTTTAPASFQAKLLSLLSSAPSLSLSFLSSILEPSGPALSSDRPFRQQIFERIVSHPEAGPEEWLSYAEELVRTGQVVKSQEVLRRAKGDVKLKRGEGELRRFEMMWNEVCRGFEQ
;
A
#
# COMPACT_ATOMS: atom_id res chain seq x y z
N MET A 1 47.60 -6.41 12.96
CA MET A 1 48.24 -7.74 13.00
C MET A 1 47.97 -8.43 14.33
N GLU A 2 48.25 -7.80 15.49
CA GLU A 2 48.02 -8.41 16.82
C GLU A 2 46.57 -8.86 17.08
N LYS A 3 45.56 -8.07 16.70
CA LYS A 3 44.14 -8.45 16.87
C LYS A 3 43.73 -9.70 16.07
N VAL A 4 44.32 -9.89 14.89
CA VAL A 4 44.06 -11.06 14.02
C VAL A 4 44.74 -12.30 14.61
N GLN A 5 45.96 -12.14 15.12
CA GLN A 5 46.71 -13.19 15.77
C GLN A 5 45.94 -13.74 16.99
N LEU A 6 45.44 -12.84 17.84
CA LEU A 6 44.68 -13.18 19.03
C LEU A 6 43.32 -13.85 18.71
N ALA A 7 42.64 -13.44 17.63
CA ALA A 7 41.42 -14.09 17.17
C ALA A 7 41.67 -15.52 16.69
N LEU A 8 42.76 -15.74 15.93
CA LEU A 8 43.16 -17.07 15.47
C LEU A 8 43.62 -17.97 16.62
N GLU A 9 44.35 -17.43 17.60
CA GLU A 9 44.82 -18.15 18.78
C GLU A 9 43.67 -18.73 19.63
N ARG A 10 42.56 -17.99 19.75
CA ARG A 10 41.35 -18.45 20.45
C ARG A 10 40.71 -19.67 19.80
N LEU A 11 40.87 -19.86 18.49
CA LEU A 11 40.26 -20.95 17.72
C LEU A 11 41.17 -22.21 17.65
N ILE A 12 42.43 -22.13 18.09
CA ILE A 12 43.39 -23.25 18.05
C ILE A 12 42.93 -24.47 18.85
N PRO A 13 42.42 -24.32 20.10
CA PRO A 13 41.99 -25.48 20.90
C PRO A 13 40.85 -26.26 20.22
N GLU A 14 39.97 -25.56 19.51
CA GLU A 14 38.82 -26.14 18.82
C GLU A 14 39.25 -26.97 17.60
N LEU A 15 40.22 -26.45 16.85
CA LEU A 15 40.76 -27.13 15.67
C LEU A 15 41.55 -28.39 16.06
N ARG A 16 42.26 -28.38 17.19
CA ARG A 16 42.94 -29.56 17.74
C ARG A 16 41.94 -30.65 18.14
N ASP A 17 40.83 -30.28 18.80
CA ASP A 17 39.78 -31.23 19.16
C ASP A 17 39.08 -31.83 17.91
N LEU A 18 38.96 -31.06 16.82
CA LEU A 18 38.44 -31.57 15.54
C LEU A 18 39.42 -32.54 14.84
N GLU A 19 40.73 -32.33 15.03
CA GLU A 19 41.80 -33.21 14.57
C GLU A 19 41.80 -34.53 15.35
N ASP A 20 41.74 -34.45 16.68
CA ASP A 20 41.75 -35.59 17.59
C ASP A 20 40.52 -36.49 17.38
N LYS A 21 39.38 -35.91 17.03
CA LYS A 21 38.15 -36.64 16.67
C LYS A 21 38.18 -37.23 15.24
N GLY A 22 39.21 -36.92 14.44
CA GLY A 22 39.32 -37.40 13.06
C GLY A 22 38.24 -36.87 12.11
N ILE A 23 37.61 -35.73 12.43
CA ILE A 23 36.57 -35.12 11.57
C ILE A 23 37.22 -34.38 10.38
N PHE A 24 38.39 -33.79 10.63
CA PHE A 24 39.20 -33.10 9.63
C PHE A 24 40.64 -33.57 9.69
N ASN A 25 41.28 -33.64 8.51
CA ASN A 25 42.71 -33.94 8.41
C ASN A 25 43.56 -32.69 8.67
N LYS A 26 44.84 -32.88 9.01
CA LYS A 26 45.81 -31.78 9.22
C LYS A 26 45.86 -30.79 8.05
N ASP A 27 45.85 -31.29 6.81
CA ASP A 27 45.88 -30.45 5.61
C ASP A 27 44.59 -29.62 5.46
N GLU A 28 43.43 -30.20 5.78
CA GLU A 28 42.15 -29.49 5.75
C GLU A 28 42.08 -28.42 6.84
N ILE A 29 42.63 -28.70 8.03
CA ILE A 29 42.72 -27.73 9.12
C ILE A 29 43.62 -26.56 8.71
N HIS A 30 44.77 -26.83 8.07
CA HIS A 30 45.64 -25.79 7.55
C HIS A 30 44.91 -24.88 6.55
N ASP A 31 44.12 -25.46 5.64
CA ASP A 31 43.29 -24.70 4.71
C ASP A 31 42.20 -23.88 5.40
N ILE A 32 41.56 -24.42 6.44
CA ILE A 32 40.57 -23.71 7.25
C ILE A 32 41.21 -22.49 7.94
N VAL A 33 42.40 -22.68 8.52
CA VAL A 33 43.16 -21.60 9.18
C VAL A 33 43.58 -20.53 8.17
N ALA A 34 44.05 -20.93 6.99
CA ALA A 34 44.43 -20.00 5.92
C ALA A 34 43.23 -19.15 5.47
N LYS A 35 42.06 -19.76 5.28
CA LYS A 35 40.82 -19.06 4.91
C LYS A 35 40.33 -18.13 6.02
N ARG A 36 40.29 -18.59 7.28
CA ARG A 36 39.94 -17.76 8.44
C ARG A 36 40.88 -16.56 8.56
N ARG A 37 42.20 -16.77 8.41
CA ARG A 37 43.19 -15.69 8.42
C ARG A 37 42.93 -14.66 7.33
N ALA A 38 42.58 -15.08 6.12
CA ALA A 38 42.25 -14.17 5.03
C ALA A 38 41.01 -13.32 5.34
N PHE A 39 39.95 -13.93 5.90
CA PHE A 39 38.75 -13.20 6.34
C PHE A 39 39.08 -12.23 7.48
N GLU A 40 39.78 -12.67 8.54
CA GLU A 40 40.17 -11.81 9.67
C GLU A 40 41.05 -10.64 9.22
N MET A 41 41.95 -10.84 8.26
CA MET A 41 42.74 -9.76 7.67
C MET A 41 41.87 -8.75 6.91
N GLY A 42 40.86 -9.22 6.16
CA GLY A 42 39.90 -8.35 5.49
C GLY A 42 39.03 -7.55 6.47
N LEU A 43 38.62 -8.17 7.59
CA LEU A 43 37.86 -7.50 8.65
C LEU A 43 38.72 -6.49 9.43
N ALA A 44 40.02 -6.75 9.59
CA ALA A 44 40.95 -5.88 10.31
C ALA A 44 41.34 -4.61 9.55
N GLN A 45 41.05 -4.50 8.25
CA GLN A 45 41.43 -3.35 7.41
C GLN A 45 40.64 -2.05 7.72
N GLY A 46 39.63 -2.09 8.58
CA GLY A 46 39.07 -0.93 9.29
C GLY A 46 38.26 0.06 8.43
N ARG A 47 38.89 0.71 7.44
CA ARG A 47 38.29 1.72 6.56
C ARG A 47 37.70 1.15 5.26
N GLY A 48 38.11 -0.06 4.85
CA GLY A 48 37.64 -0.71 3.61
C GLY A 48 36.57 -1.78 3.80
N THR A 49 36.28 -2.17 5.05
CA THR A 49 35.38 -3.29 5.35
C THR A 49 33.94 -2.93 5.04
N LYS A 50 33.24 -3.79 4.29
CA LYS A 50 31.82 -3.62 3.94
C LYS A 50 30.96 -4.60 4.73
N PRO A 51 29.65 -4.31 4.92
CA PRO A 51 28.70 -5.27 5.48
C PRO A 51 28.72 -6.64 4.77
N ALA A 52 28.93 -6.64 3.45
CA ALA A 52 29.04 -7.85 2.64
C ALA A 52 30.21 -8.77 3.03
N ASP A 53 31.31 -8.22 3.57
CA ASP A 53 32.47 -9.02 3.96
C ASP A 53 32.18 -9.86 5.21
N TYR A 54 31.41 -9.31 6.17
CA TYR A 54 30.90 -10.07 7.31
C TYR A 54 29.96 -11.18 6.86
N LEU A 55 29.03 -10.89 5.94
CA LEU A 55 28.10 -11.89 5.42
C LEU A 55 28.83 -13.05 4.71
N ARG A 56 29.86 -12.76 3.92
CA ARG A 56 30.70 -13.79 3.27
C ARG A 56 31.42 -14.67 4.28
N TYR A 57 31.97 -14.08 5.33
CA TYR A 57 32.65 -14.84 6.38
C TYR A 57 31.67 -15.72 7.17
N ILE A 58 30.51 -15.18 7.55
CA ILE A 58 29.44 -15.91 8.21
C ILE A 58 28.95 -17.07 7.35
N GLU A 59 28.79 -16.86 6.04
CA GLU A 59 28.37 -17.91 5.12
C GLU A 59 29.42 -19.03 5.02
N TYR A 60 30.70 -18.67 4.96
CA TYR A 60 31.80 -19.64 5.00
C TYR A 60 31.75 -20.49 6.27
N GLU A 61 31.63 -19.88 7.45
CA GLU A 61 31.55 -20.59 8.73
C GLU A 61 30.28 -21.45 8.82
N ARG A 62 29.15 -20.99 8.27
CA ARG A 62 27.91 -21.77 8.20
C ARG A 62 28.05 -23.00 7.30
N ARG A 63 28.77 -22.89 6.17
CA ARG A 63 29.10 -24.03 5.29
C ARG A 63 30.05 -25.00 6.00
N LEU A 64 31.02 -24.49 6.75
CA LEU A 64 31.94 -25.30 7.55
C LEU A 64 31.20 -26.10 8.63
N GLU A 65 30.26 -25.48 9.35
CA GLU A 65 29.45 -26.18 10.36
C GLU A 65 28.56 -27.25 9.75
N LYS A 66 27.97 -26.99 8.57
CA LYS A 66 27.21 -28.01 7.82
C LYS A 66 28.09 -29.20 7.45
N LEU A 67 29.31 -28.94 6.96
CA LEU A 67 30.29 -29.97 6.61
C LEU A 67 30.69 -30.80 7.84
N ARG A 68 30.97 -30.13 8.97
CA ARG A 68 31.29 -30.78 10.25
C ARG A 68 30.14 -31.70 10.68
N LYS A 69 28.89 -31.21 10.70
CA LYS A 69 27.71 -32.02 11.05
C LYS A 69 27.52 -33.23 10.16
N ALA A 70 27.70 -33.07 8.83
CA ALA A 70 27.57 -34.18 7.89
C ALA A 70 28.66 -35.26 8.08
N ARG A 71 29.90 -34.83 8.35
CA ARG A 71 31.02 -35.76 8.62
C ARG A 71 30.87 -36.46 9.97
N ALA A 72 30.51 -35.71 11.01
CA ALA A 72 30.25 -36.26 12.34
C ALA A 72 29.13 -37.32 12.31
N ALA A 73 28.05 -37.08 11.55
CA ALA A 73 26.98 -38.05 11.37
C ALA A 73 27.44 -39.33 10.64
N ARG A 74 28.36 -39.22 9.67
CA ARG A 74 28.91 -40.36 8.94
C ARG A 74 29.86 -41.21 9.78
N LEU A 75 30.62 -40.58 10.67
CA LEU A 75 31.60 -41.24 11.54
C LEU A 75 30.96 -41.99 12.73
N GLN A 76 29.64 -41.83 12.97
CA GLN A 76 28.92 -42.43 14.11
C GLN A 76 29.66 -42.28 15.45
N THR A 77 30.37 -41.17 15.62
CA THR A 77 31.14 -40.94 16.85
C THR A 77 30.16 -40.65 17.98
N GLU A 78 29.77 -41.66 18.76
CA GLU A 78 29.12 -41.48 20.06
C GLU A 78 30.13 -40.96 21.09
N SER A 79 30.89 -39.92 20.76
CA SER A 79 31.75 -39.26 21.73
C SER A 79 30.94 -38.27 22.55
N LYS A 80 31.32 -38.12 23.83
CA LYS A 80 30.77 -37.07 24.71
C LYS A 80 30.92 -35.73 24.01
N LYS A 81 29.88 -34.89 24.08
CA LYS A 81 29.89 -33.51 23.56
C LYS A 81 31.20 -32.82 24.00
N SER A 82 32.01 -32.38 23.04
CA SER A 82 33.29 -31.69 23.30
C SER A 82 33.16 -30.21 22.92
N LEU A 83 34.18 -29.43 23.28
CA LEU A 83 34.29 -28.00 22.95
C LEU A 83 34.06 -27.71 21.46
N SER A 84 34.57 -28.55 20.55
CA SER A 84 34.40 -28.36 19.10
C SER A 84 32.96 -28.44 18.59
N ASP A 85 32.03 -29.01 19.37
CA ASP A 85 30.66 -29.19 18.92
C ASP A 85 29.85 -27.88 18.99
N HIS A 86 30.28 -26.93 19.82
CA HIS A 86 29.56 -25.67 20.10
C HIS A 86 30.35 -24.45 19.66
N SER A 87 31.64 -24.64 19.34
CA SER A 87 32.56 -23.54 19.08
C SER A 87 32.31 -22.83 17.74
N ILE A 88 32.04 -23.56 16.66
CA ILE A 88 31.72 -22.95 15.36
C ILE A 88 30.39 -22.16 15.43
N PRO A 89 29.28 -22.70 15.99
CA PRO A 89 28.07 -21.91 16.22
C PRO A 89 28.28 -20.68 17.12
N ALA A 90 29.11 -20.79 18.16
CA ALA A 90 29.47 -19.66 19.02
C ALA A 90 30.27 -18.60 18.25
N HIS A 91 31.22 -19.01 17.41
CA HIS A 91 31.98 -18.13 16.53
C HIS A 91 31.09 -17.39 15.53
N ILE A 92 30.15 -18.09 14.89
CA ILE A 92 29.16 -17.47 13.99
C ILE A 92 28.33 -16.40 14.74
N THR A 93 27.88 -16.72 15.96
CA THR A 93 27.14 -15.78 16.82
C THR A 93 28.00 -14.56 17.16
N GLN A 94 29.28 -14.77 17.47
CA GLN A 94 30.23 -13.69 17.74
C GLN A 94 30.46 -12.81 16.50
N LEU A 95 30.59 -13.40 15.31
CA LEU A 95 30.72 -12.65 14.06
C LEU A 95 29.50 -11.77 13.78
N HIS A 96 28.29 -12.27 14.03
CA HIS A 96 27.08 -11.45 13.96
C HIS A 96 27.07 -10.31 14.99
N ARG A 97 27.45 -10.57 16.25
CA ARG A 97 27.57 -9.52 17.28
C ARG A 97 28.56 -8.44 16.86
N LEU A 98 29.69 -8.84 16.30
CA LEU A 98 30.70 -7.90 15.78
C LEU A 98 30.17 -7.12 14.58
N SER A 99 29.43 -7.76 13.67
CA SER A 99 28.88 -7.10 12.48
C SER A 99 27.87 -6.03 12.84
N VAL A 100 26.93 -6.31 13.75
CA VAL A 100 25.90 -5.35 14.17
C VAL A 100 26.48 -4.22 15.02
N ARG A 101 27.52 -4.48 15.82
CA ARG A 101 28.24 -3.43 16.57
C ARG A 101 29.02 -2.50 15.63
N ARG A 102 29.55 -3.04 14.53
CA ARG A 102 30.33 -2.26 13.56
C ARG A 102 29.43 -1.47 12.60
N PHE A 103 28.31 -2.05 12.19
CA PHE A 103 27.36 -1.49 11.22
C PHE A 103 25.94 -1.52 11.77
N PRO A 104 25.64 -0.69 12.79
CA PRO A 104 24.33 -0.72 13.43
C PRO A 104 23.19 -0.33 12.50
N GLU A 105 23.44 0.51 11.51
CA GLU A 105 22.42 1.02 10.56
C GLU A 105 21.95 -0.04 9.54
N SER A 106 22.70 -1.12 9.36
CA SER A 106 22.43 -2.10 8.30
C SER A 106 21.35 -3.09 8.71
N LEU A 107 20.13 -2.92 8.20
CA LEU A 107 19.00 -3.84 8.42
C LEU A 107 19.33 -5.28 8.00
N THR A 108 20.02 -5.45 6.86
CA THR A 108 20.37 -6.78 6.34
C THR A 108 21.25 -7.60 7.28
N LEU A 109 22.13 -6.95 8.06
CA LEU A 109 22.95 -7.63 9.06
C LEU A 109 22.14 -8.02 10.30
N TRP A 110 21.18 -7.18 10.70
CA TRP A 110 20.24 -7.49 11.79
C TRP A 110 19.31 -8.65 11.41
N ASP A 111 18.74 -8.63 10.21
CA ASP A 111 17.92 -9.72 9.67
C ASP A 111 18.69 -11.05 9.66
N ALA A 112 19.94 -11.01 9.18
CA ALA A 112 20.81 -12.19 9.18
C ALA A 112 21.13 -12.68 10.61
N PHE A 113 21.30 -11.78 11.56
CA PHE A 113 21.57 -12.13 12.95
C PHE A 113 20.34 -12.74 13.63
N ILE A 114 19.15 -12.16 13.44
CA ILE A 114 17.90 -12.68 13.98
C ILE A 114 17.58 -14.05 13.39
N ALA A 115 17.75 -14.23 12.07
CA ALA A 115 17.58 -15.52 11.41
C ALA A 115 18.55 -16.58 11.96
N HIS A 116 19.79 -16.20 12.27
CA HIS A 116 20.76 -17.08 12.92
C HIS A 116 20.33 -17.41 14.36
N ALA A 117 19.90 -16.43 15.15
CA ALA A 117 19.44 -16.63 16.53
C ALA A 117 18.25 -17.60 16.60
N LEU A 118 17.26 -17.43 15.70
CA LEU A 118 16.12 -18.35 15.57
C LEU A 118 16.59 -19.78 15.22
N SER A 119 17.62 -19.92 14.37
CA SER A 119 18.16 -21.23 13.99
C SER A 119 18.89 -21.98 15.13
N GLN A 120 19.48 -21.24 16.08
CA GLN A 120 20.20 -21.81 17.23
C GLN A 120 19.26 -22.30 18.34
N SER A 121 17.96 -21.98 18.26
CA SER A 121 16.93 -22.40 19.22
C SER A 121 17.25 -22.01 20.68
N SER A 122 17.98 -20.92 20.89
CA SER A 122 18.27 -20.36 22.22
C SER A 122 17.36 -19.16 22.53
N PRO A 123 16.40 -19.29 23.47
CA PRO A 123 15.35 -18.28 23.64
C PRO A 123 15.89 -16.95 24.16
N ASN A 124 16.86 -16.99 25.07
CA ASN A 124 17.49 -15.80 25.62
C ASN A 124 18.31 -15.05 24.57
N LEU A 125 18.92 -15.76 23.62
CA LEU A 125 19.65 -15.11 22.53
C LEU A 125 18.67 -14.37 21.64
N VAL A 126 17.58 -15.01 21.20
CA VAL A 126 16.57 -14.38 20.34
C VAL A 126 16.00 -13.12 21.00
N SER A 127 15.55 -13.22 22.25
CA SER A 127 15.02 -12.08 23.02
C SER A 127 16.05 -10.95 23.13
N ARG A 128 17.29 -11.24 23.56
CA ARG A 128 18.37 -10.23 23.62
C ARG A 128 18.67 -9.59 22.25
N THR A 129 18.75 -10.39 21.19
CA THR A 129 19.03 -9.88 19.84
C THR A 129 17.92 -8.97 19.32
N LEU A 130 16.66 -9.32 19.57
CA LEU A 130 15.50 -8.51 19.19
C LEU A 130 15.46 -7.22 20.00
N SER A 131 15.71 -7.27 21.31
CA SER A 131 15.82 -6.06 22.15
C SER A 131 16.95 -5.14 21.67
N SER A 132 18.13 -5.67 21.34
CA SER A 132 19.22 -4.86 20.76
C SER A 132 18.87 -4.30 19.39
N ALA A 133 18.20 -5.08 18.52
CA ALA A 133 17.80 -4.63 17.19
C ALA A 133 16.78 -3.48 17.29
N ILE A 134 15.81 -3.60 18.19
CA ILE A 134 14.80 -2.57 18.46
C ILE A 134 15.44 -1.30 19.04
N ALA A 135 16.43 -1.44 19.94
CA ALA A 135 17.14 -0.29 20.50
C ALA A 135 17.86 0.54 19.42
N MET A 136 18.42 -0.14 18.41
CA MET A 136 19.10 0.53 17.29
C MET A 136 18.15 1.00 16.19
N HIS A 137 17.01 0.33 16.00
CA HIS A 137 16.00 0.64 14.98
C HIS A 137 14.58 0.79 15.56
N PRO A 138 14.30 1.82 16.38
CA PRO A 138 12.99 1.95 17.03
C PRO A 138 11.84 2.20 16.05
N THR A 139 12.14 2.74 14.87
CA THR A 139 11.17 3.09 13.82
C THR A 139 10.81 1.91 12.92
N HIS A 140 11.53 0.79 13.01
CA HIS A 140 11.33 -0.37 12.16
C HIS A 140 10.29 -1.32 12.77
N THR A 141 9.03 -1.13 12.37
CA THR A 141 7.86 -1.89 12.86
C THR A 141 8.01 -3.42 12.81
N PRO A 142 8.58 -4.04 11.75
CA PRO A 142 8.68 -5.50 11.69
C PRO A 142 9.47 -6.12 12.86
N TYR A 143 10.45 -5.42 13.44
CA TYR A 143 11.20 -5.94 14.59
C TYR A 143 10.35 -5.98 15.85
N TRP A 144 9.50 -4.97 16.08
CA TRP A 144 8.55 -4.96 17.19
C TRP A 144 7.52 -6.09 17.08
N ILE A 145 6.97 -6.30 15.87
CA ILE A 145 6.02 -7.38 15.60
C ILE A 145 6.70 -8.74 15.84
N MET A 146 7.90 -8.95 15.31
CA MET A 146 8.63 -10.20 15.47
C MET A 146 8.98 -10.47 16.94
N ALA A 147 9.33 -9.45 17.73
CA ALA A 147 9.55 -9.58 19.17
C ALA A 147 8.27 -9.93 19.94
N SER A 148 7.15 -9.30 19.60
CA SER A 148 5.84 -9.61 20.19
C SER A 148 5.38 -11.04 19.85
N GLN A 149 5.55 -11.47 18.60
CA GLN A 149 5.27 -12.83 18.15
C GLN A 149 6.14 -13.87 18.86
N TRP A 150 7.44 -13.58 19.03
CA TRP A 150 8.37 -14.45 19.76
C TRP A 150 7.95 -14.66 21.22
N GLU A 151 7.60 -13.60 21.95
CA GLU A 151 7.19 -13.71 23.36
C GLU A 151 5.79 -14.34 23.55
N SER A 152 4.89 -14.19 22.57
CA SER A 152 3.52 -14.71 22.64
C SER A 152 3.40 -16.18 22.17
N GLU A 153 3.92 -16.50 20.99
CA GLU A 153 3.79 -17.82 20.34
C GLU A 153 5.01 -18.71 20.50
N GLY A 154 6.19 -18.12 20.59
CA GLY A 154 7.46 -18.85 20.54
C GLY A 154 7.78 -19.39 19.14
N ASP A 155 8.83 -20.20 19.04
CA ASP A 155 9.21 -20.87 17.81
C ASP A 155 8.29 -22.07 17.49
N ARG A 156 8.32 -22.55 16.25
CA ARG A 156 7.66 -23.81 15.81
C ARG A 156 8.03 -25.03 16.65
N LYS A 157 9.16 -24.97 17.37
CA LYS A 157 9.64 -26.02 18.27
C LYS A 157 9.11 -25.90 19.71
N GLY A 158 8.25 -24.93 20.00
CA GLY A 158 7.74 -24.65 21.35
C GLY A 158 8.78 -24.03 22.29
N MET A 159 9.85 -23.45 21.73
CA MET A 159 10.91 -22.76 22.47
C MET A 159 10.59 -21.26 22.49
N GLY A 160 10.62 -20.64 23.67
CA GLY A 160 10.03 -19.31 23.86
C GLY A 160 8.50 -19.36 23.87
N GLY A 161 7.86 -18.21 24.08
CA GLY A 161 6.40 -18.10 24.12
C GLY A 161 5.79 -18.25 25.52
N GLY A 162 4.54 -17.82 25.66
CA GLY A 162 3.76 -17.90 26.90
C GLY A 162 3.82 -16.65 27.78
N ASN A 163 4.65 -15.66 27.43
CA ASN A 163 4.77 -14.39 28.13
C ASN A 163 3.89 -13.33 27.48
N ALA A 164 2.57 -13.47 27.60
CA ALA A 164 1.63 -12.48 27.06
C ALA A 164 1.86 -11.07 27.65
N GLU A 165 2.30 -10.97 28.91
CA GLU A 165 2.64 -9.69 29.54
C GLU A 165 3.87 -9.02 28.93
N ALA A 166 4.89 -9.79 28.53
CA ALA A 166 6.06 -9.24 27.85
C ALA A 166 5.69 -8.72 26.45
N ALA A 167 4.90 -9.50 25.71
CA ALA A 167 4.37 -9.09 24.41
C ALA A 167 3.52 -7.80 24.51
N ARG A 168 2.65 -7.68 25.53
CA ARG A 168 1.91 -6.44 25.83
C ARG A 168 2.83 -5.25 26.04
N ARG A 169 3.84 -5.38 26.90
CA ARG A 169 4.81 -4.31 27.17
C ARG A 169 5.56 -3.89 25.91
N LEU A 170 5.91 -4.84 25.04
CA LEU A 170 6.53 -4.54 23.75
C LEU A 170 5.58 -3.78 22.80
N CYS A 171 4.32 -4.19 22.70
CA CYS A 171 3.32 -3.48 21.89
C CYS A 171 3.06 -2.06 22.39
N MET A 172 2.86 -1.87 23.70
CA MET A 172 2.68 -0.54 24.30
C MET A 172 3.89 0.36 24.02
N ARG A 173 5.10 -0.16 24.19
CA ARG A 173 6.33 0.58 23.91
C ARG A 173 6.48 0.91 22.42
N ALA A 174 6.14 -0.01 21.53
CA ALA A 174 6.20 0.21 20.08
C ALA A 174 5.30 1.37 19.66
N LEU A 175 4.09 1.47 20.22
CA LEU A 175 3.16 2.56 19.96
C LEU A 175 3.73 3.94 20.35
N ARG A 176 4.60 4.02 21.37
CA ARG A 176 5.30 5.28 21.72
C ARG A 176 6.20 5.76 20.59
N PHE A 177 7.03 4.88 20.03
CA PHE A 177 8.00 5.22 18.98
C PHE A 177 7.35 5.44 17.60
N LEU A 178 6.18 4.83 17.38
CA LEU A 178 5.48 4.84 16.10
C LEU A 178 4.29 5.82 16.07
N LYS A 179 4.01 6.53 17.18
CA LYS A 179 2.92 7.51 17.29
C LYS A 179 3.00 8.56 16.18
N GLY A 180 1.92 8.73 15.43
CA GLY A 180 1.80 9.76 14.38
C GLY A 180 2.34 9.35 13.01
N LYS A 181 2.97 8.17 12.88
CA LYS A 181 3.30 7.57 11.59
C LYS A 181 2.09 6.76 11.08
N LYS A 182 1.06 7.48 10.66
CA LYS A 182 -0.12 6.90 10.01
C LYS A 182 0.22 6.58 8.55
N GLY A 183 -0.48 5.63 7.93
CA GLY A 183 -0.25 5.32 6.52
C GLY A 183 -0.38 6.60 5.66
N GLU A 184 0.68 6.97 4.93
CA GLU A 184 0.70 8.17 4.07
C GLU A 184 -0.23 8.05 2.85
N LYS A 185 -0.79 6.85 2.60
CA LYS A 185 -1.68 6.55 1.47
C LYS A 185 -2.86 5.69 1.93
N GLU A 186 -4.07 6.02 1.43
CA GLU A 186 -5.24 5.16 1.56
C GLU A 186 -4.92 3.76 1.02
N GLY A 187 -4.94 2.75 1.89
CA GLY A 187 -4.74 1.34 1.53
C GLY A 187 -3.40 0.72 1.90
N MET A 188 -2.41 1.47 2.42
CA MET A 188 -1.19 0.89 2.98
C MET A 188 -1.26 0.91 4.51
N GLU A 189 -1.20 -0.27 5.15
CA GLU A 189 -1.22 -0.36 6.62
C GLU A 189 -0.05 0.43 7.21
N GLY A 190 -0.38 1.46 7.98
CA GLY A 190 0.60 2.27 8.68
C GLY A 190 1.37 1.45 9.73
N PRO A 191 2.59 1.86 10.07
CA PRO A 191 3.38 1.19 11.10
C PRO A 191 2.70 1.14 12.47
N GLU A 192 1.91 2.17 12.83
CA GLU A 192 1.09 2.19 14.04
C GLU A 192 -0.05 1.16 13.99
N GLU A 193 -0.74 1.08 12.86
CA GLU A 193 -1.90 0.21 12.63
C GLU A 193 -1.50 -1.28 12.69
N ALA A 194 -0.31 -1.60 12.18
CA ALA A 194 0.25 -2.95 12.24
C ALA A 194 0.54 -3.39 13.70
N ILE A 195 0.98 -2.46 14.57
CA ILE A 195 1.18 -2.77 16.00
C ILE A 195 -0.15 -2.95 16.72
N TRP A 196 -1.15 -2.12 16.43
CA TRP A 196 -2.49 -2.29 16.99
C TRP A 196 -3.11 -3.64 16.60
N ARG A 197 -2.98 -4.04 15.33
CA ARG A 197 -3.37 -5.37 14.83
C ARG A 197 -2.67 -6.47 15.60
N GLU A 198 -1.36 -6.35 15.75
CA GLU A 198 -0.52 -7.32 16.47
C GLU A 198 -0.93 -7.43 17.94
N TRP A 199 -1.22 -6.31 18.63
CA TRP A 199 -1.63 -6.33 20.01
C TRP A 199 -2.98 -7.05 20.20
N ILE A 200 -4.00 -6.72 19.39
CA ILE A 200 -5.30 -7.40 19.43
C ILE A 200 -5.14 -8.90 19.16
N ARG A 201 -4.31 -9.27 18.18
CA ARG A 201 -3.98 -10.66 17.85
C ARG A 201 -3.37 -11.40 19.05
N VAL A 202 -2.38 -10.80 19.72
CA VAL A 202 -1.73 -11.37 20.91
C VAL A 202 -2.75 -11.59 22.02
N GLU A 203 -3.59 -10.61 22.32
CA GLU A 203 -4.60 -10.73 23.38
C GLU A 203 -5.63 -11.83 23.10
N VAL A 204 -6.15 -11.89 21.87
CA VAL A 204 -7.10 -12.94 21.50
C VAL A 204 -6.43 -14.31 21.57
N SER A 205 -5.18 -14.44 21.09
CA SER A 205 -4.44 -15.70 21.17
C SER A 205 -4.23 -16.16 22.62
N PHE A 206 -4.03 -15.21 23.54
CA PHE A 206 -3.90 -15.49 24.96
C PHE A 206 -5.22 -16.00 25.55
N VAL A 207 -6.36 -15.37 25.22
CA VAL A 207 -7.67 -15.81 25.71
C VAL A 207 -8.04 -17.19 25.15
N GLU A 208 -7.73 -17.50 23.89
CA GLU A 208 -7.96 -18.83 23.31
C GLU A 208 -7.07 -19.90 23.95
N LYS A 209 -5.78 -19.60 24.21
CA LYS A 209 -4.91 -20.51 24.97
C LYS A 209 -5.44 -20.76 26.39
N LEU A 210 -5.96 -19.73 27.04
CA LEU A 210 -6.56 -19.85 28.38
C LEU A 210 -7.84 -20.70 28.35
N ARG A 211 -8.72 -20.47 27.36
CA ARG A 211 -9.94 -21.27 27.12
C ARG A 211 -9.61 -22.73 26.86
N GLY A 212 -8.61 -23.01 26.01
CA GLY A 212 -8.14 -24.37 25.73
C GLY A 212 -7.63 -25.08 26.99
N ARG A 213 -6.86 -24.38 27.84
CA ARG A 213 -6.40 -24.91 29.14
C ARG A 213 -7.58 -25.24 30.06
N TRP A 214 -8.58 -24.36 30.14
CA TRP A 214 -9.79 -24.60 30.94
C TRP A 214 -10.61 -25.80 30.46
N GLN A 215 -10.73 -25.96 29.14
CA GLN A 215 -11.42 -27.09 28.54
C GLN A 215 -10.71 -28.42 28.84
N VAL A 216 -9.37 -28.44 28.82
CA VAL A 216 -8.55 -29.61 29.18
C VAL A 216 -8.64 -29.92 30.67
N LEU A 217 -8.62 -28.89 31.54
CA LEU A 217 -8.70 -29.02 32.99
C LEU A 217 -10.11 -29.40 33.48
N GLY A 218 -11.13 -29.44 32.62
CA GLY A 218 -12.48 -29.87 32.97
C GLY A 218 -13.24 -28.90 33.90
N LEU A 219 -12.71 -27.69 34.11
CA LEU A 219 -13.31 -26.64 34.97
C LEU A 219 -14.70 -26.18 34.46
N GLY A 220 -15.08 -26.53 33.24
CA GLY A 220 -16.42 -26.29 32.69
C GLY A 220 -17.50 -27.29 33.13
N LYS A 221 -17.19 -28.30 33.95
CA LYS A 221 -18.18 -29.25 34.49
C LYS A 221 -18.03 -29.42 36.00
N GLY A 222 -18.53 -28.45 36.77
CA GLY A 222 -18.65 -28.60 38.22
C GLY A 222 -19.44 -27.47 38.86
N LYS A 223 -20.69 -27.76 39.23
CA LYS A 223 -21.48 -26.94 40.16
C LYS A 223 -20.71 -26.83 41.48
N GLY A 224 -20.50 -25.59 41.95
CA GLY A 224 -20.25 -25.26 43.35
C GLY A 224 -19.02 -25.90 44.00
N GLY A 225 -17.92 -25.15 44.05
CA GLY A 225 -16.78 -25.49 44.88
C GLY A 225 -15.80 -24.33 44.92
N LYS A 226 -15.76 -23.60 46.04
CA LYS A 226 -14.56 -22.85 46.43
C LYS A 226 -13.40 -23.83 46.42
N GLU A 227 -12.29 -23.51 45.77
CA GLU A 227 -10.97 -23.63 46.39
C GLU A 227 -9.85 -23.02 45.54
N GLU A 228 -8.90 -22.48 46.30
CA GLU A 228 -7.64 -21.85 45.91
C GLU A 228 -6.74 -22.83 45.14
N ILE A 229 -6.06 -22.33 44.11
CA ILE A 229 -4.86 -22.99 43.59
C ILE A 229 -3.66 -22.15 43.99
N ILE A 230 -2.86 -22.80 44.83
CA ILE A 230 -1.58 -22.44 45.42
C ILE A 230 -0.70 -21.67 44.42
N ARG A 231 -0.38 -20.42 44.77
CA ARG A 231 0.87 -19.79 44.35
C ARG A 231 2.00 -20.70 44.82
N VAL A 232 2.66 -21.39 43.90
CA VAL A 232 4.00 -21.90 44.17
C VAL A 232 4.86 -20.67 44.41
N GLN A 233 5.04 -20.30 45.68
CA GLN A 233 6.13 -19.45 46.11
C GLN A 233 7.40 -20.08 45.56
N GLY A 234 8.12 -19.33 44.74
CA GLY A 234 9.42 -19.73 44.23
C GLY A 234 10.29 -20.15 45.40
N ALA A 235 10.71 -21.42 45.38
CA ALA A 235 11.78 -21.88 46.23
C ALA A 235 13.02 -21.02 45.96
N ASN A 236 13.60 -20.49 47.04
CA ASN A 236 14.98 -20.01 47.06
C ASN A 236 15.88 -21.11 46.47
N GLY A 237 16.25 -20.94 45.20
CA GLY A 237 17.39 -21.62 44.59
C GLY A 237 18.47 -20.57 44.42
N GLU A 238 19.55 -20.71 45.17
CA GLU A 238 20.77 -19.92 45.02
C GLU A 238 21.18 -19.88 43.53
N ALA A 239 21.32 -18.67 43.02
CA ALA A 239 21.83 -18.42 41.68
C ALA A 239 23.28 -18.94 41.60
N PRO A 240 23.68 -19.67 40.54
CA PRO A 240 25.09 -19.86 40.26
C PRO A 240 25.67 -18.52 39.81
N GLU A 241 26.64 -18.01 40.57
CA GLU A 241 27.48 -16.87 40.17
C GLU A 241 28.13 -17.17 38.80
N GLY A 242 27.86 -16.32 37.81
CA GLY A 242 28.44 -16.46 36.48
C GLY A 242 27.94 -15.43 35.48
N GLU A 243 28.74 -14.38 35.29
CA GLU A 243 28.72 -13.35 34.24
C GLU A 243 27.61 -12.29 34.33
N GLU A 244 28.05 -11.05 34.61
CA GLU A 244 27.26 -9.83 34.64
C GLU A 244 26.34 -9.72 33.40
N GLU A 245 25.03 -9.76 33.65
CA GLU A 245 24.04 -9.49 32.62
C GLU A 245 24.05 -7.99 32.31
N GLU A 246 24.71 -7.59 31.22
CA GLU A 246 24.38 -6.33 30.55
C GLU A 246 22.95 -6.45 30.01
N GLU A 247 21.97 -6.16 30.86
CA GLU A 247 20.60 -5.92 30.45
C GLU A 247 20.61 -4.66 29.59
N VAL A 248 20.44 -4.82 28.27
CA VAL A 248 20.35 -3.68 27.35
C VAL A 248 19.06 -2.93 27.68
N GLN A 249 19.17 -1.92 28.54
CA GLN A 249 18.11 -0.97 28.83
C GLN A 249 17.82 -0.19 27.55
N LEU A 250 16.75 -0.60 26.88
CA LEU A 250 16.19 0.15 25.77
C LEU A 250 15.86 1.60 26.25
N PRO A 251 16.15 2.66 25.48
CA PRO A 251 15.95 4.05 25.90
C PRO A 251 14.50 4.38 26.31
N THR A 252 14.31 5.00 27.47
CA THR A 252 13.03 5.51 27.99
C THR A 252 12.95 7.02 27.80
N THR A 253 11.79 7.54 27.38
CA THR A 253 11.51 8.98 27.26
C THR A 253 10.51 9.39 28.34
N GLU A 254 10.84 10.40 29.14
CA GLU A 254 10.21 10.73 30.44
C GLU A 254 8.74 11.22 30.35
N ASP A 255 8.28 11.76 29.21
CA ASP A 255 6.97 12.45 29.12
C ASP A 255 5.76 11.53 28.92
N GLY A 256 5.94 10.24 28.64
CA GLY A 256 4.86 9.27 28.36
C GLY A 256 4.54 8.28 29.49
N ASP A 257 5.22 8.39 30.62
CA ASP A 257 5.19 7.35 31.67
C ASP A 257 3.92 7.37 32.54
N VAL A 258 3.15 8.46 32.54
CA VAL A 258 1.93 8.56 33.39
C VAL A 258 0.72 7.88 32.74
N GLU A 259 0.43 8.14 31.47
CA GLU A 259 -0.73 7.55 30.76
C GLU A 259 -0.58 6.03 30.57
N ASP A 260 0.64 5.57 30.29
CA ASP A 260 0.91 4.14 30.12
C ASP A 260 1.02 3.38 31.44
N ALA A 261 1.48 4.04 32.52
CA ALA A 261 1.38 3.46 33.86
C ALA A 261 -0.08 3.29 34.28
N GLN A 262 -0.94 4.26 33.95
CA GLN A 262 -2.39 4.16 34.16
C GLN A 262 -3.00 3.03 33.33
N LEU A 263 -2.67 2.91 32.04
CA LEU A 263 -3.14 1.81 31.20
C LEU A 263 -2.66 0.43 31.69
N ALA A 264 -1.40 0.33 32.10
CA ALA A 264 -0.87 -0.89 32.70
C ALA A 264 -1.57 -1.20 34.03
N GLU A 265 -1.82 -0.19 34.86
CA GLU A 265 -2.56 -0.33 36.12
C GLU A 265 -4.00 -0.80 35.86
N GLU A 266 -4.74 -0.16 34.95
CA GLU A 266 -6.09 -0.55 34.52
C GLU A 266 -6.13 -1.99 33.97
N MET A 267 -5.15 -2.37 33.14
CA MET A 267 -5.03 -3.76 32.65
C MET A 267 -4.77 -4.74 33.80
N THR A 268 -3.93 -4.38 34.78
CA THR A 268 -3.69 -5.25 35.95
C THR A 268 -4.89 -5.31 36.88
N GLU A 269 -5.68 -4.25 37.00
CA GLU A 269 -6.94 -4.23 37.73
C GLU A 269 -8.00 -5.10 37.05
N GLN A 270 -8.14 -5.00 35.73
CA GLN A 270 -9.02 -5.89 34.96
C GLN A 270 -8.56 -7.35 35.03
N ALA A 271 -7.25 -7.62 35.07
CA ALA A 271 -6.73 -8.96 35.31
C ALA A 271 -7.05 -9.50 36.71
N LYS A 272 -7.22 -8.62 37.72
CA LYS A 272 -7.66 -8.97 39.08
C LYS A 272 -9.17 -9.16 39.19
N SER A 273 -9.96 -8.63 38.25
CA SER A 273 -11.44 -8.64 38.25
C SER A 273 -12.06 -10.04 38.10
N GLY A 274 -11.25 -11.07 37.82
CA GLY A 274 -11.64 -12.48 37.85
C GLY A 274 -11.33 -13.18 36.54
N GLN A 275 -11.06 -14.49 36.61
CA GLN A 275 -10.67 -15.27 35.43
C GLN A 275 -11.79 -15.41 34.38
N GLU A 276 -13.05 -15.22 34.77
CA GLU A 276 -14.22 -15.23 33.87
C GLU A 276 -14.27 -13.97 32.98
N ALA A 277 -14.05 -12.77 33.56
CA ALA A 277 -13.95 -11.52 32.80
C ALA A 277 -12.78 -11.54 31.78
N LEU A 278 -11.71 -12.24 32.12
CA LEU A 278 -10.58 -12.47 31.23
C LEU A 278 -10.96 -13.37 30.03
N LEU A 279 -11.74 -14.42 30.28
CA LEU A 279 -12.26 -15.30 29.22
C LEU A 279 -13.28 -14.63 28.31
N ASP A 280 -13.98 -13.62 28.82
CA ASP A 280 -14.89 -12.76 28.05
C ASP A 280 -14.15 -11.71 27.22
N GLY A 281 -12.83 -11.62 27.33
CA GLY A 281 -12.01 -10.70 26.54
C GLY A 281 -12.06 -9.24 27.02
N ALA A 282 -12.23 -9.00 28.33
CA ALA A 282 -12.23 -7.63 28.89
C ALA A 282 -10.99 -6.81 28.49
N ILE A 283 -9.81 -7.43 28.54
CA ILE A 283 -8.55 -6.79 28.13
C ILE A 283 -8.59 -6.41 26.64
N VAL A 284 -9.15 -7.28 25.78
CA VAL A 284 -9.30 -6.98 24.35
C VAL A 284 -10.22 -5.77 24.14
N ARG A 285 -11.32 -5.67 24.90
CA ARG A 285 -12.22 -4.50 24.85
C ARG A 285 -11.51 -3.22 25.28
N LEU A 286 -10.69 -3.26 26.34
CA LEU A 286 -9.89 -2.11 26.78
C LEU A 286 -8.90 -1.67 25.69
N VAL A 287 -8.20 -2.60 25.04
CA VAL A 287 -7.30 -2.30 23.92
C VAL A 287 -8.05 -1.67 22.75
N ILE A 288 -9.24 -2.17 22.43
CA ILE A 288 -10.13 -1.60 21.40
C ILE A 288 -10.53 -0.17 21.77
N ASP A 289 -10.94 0.08 23.01
CA ASP A 289 -11.35 1.42 23.47
C ASP A 289 -10.19 2.42 23.40
N ASN A 290 -8.98 1.99 23.74
CA ASN A 290 -7.79 2.83 23.65
C ASN A 290 -7.37 3.13 22.21
N LEU A 291 -7.52 2.16 21.30
CA LEU A 291 -7.37 2.37 19.87
C LEU A 291 -8.40 3.39 19.36
N LEU A 292 -9.67 3.23 19.72
CA LEU A 292 -10.71 4.17 19.29
C LEU A 292 -10.47 5.58 19.83
N LYS A 293 -9.97 5.72 21.06
CA LYS A 293 -9.56 7.01 21.64
C LYS A 293 -8.37 7.62 20.90
N SER A 294 -7.33 6.85 20.56
CA SER A 294 -6.12 7.37 19.89
C SER A 294 -6.40 7.94 18.49
N TYR A 295 -7.44 7.42 17.82
CA TYR A 295 -7.90 7.90 16.52
C TYR A 295 -9.15 8.79 16.60
N GLU A 296 -9.49 9.33 17.78
CA GLU A 296 -10.64 10.21 18.00
C GLU A 296 -11.97 9.67 17.46
N HIS A 297 -12.16 8.34 17.50
CA HIS A 297 -13.32 7.64 16.95
C HIS A 297 -13.55 7.92 15.45
N SER A 298 -12.49 8.08 14.67
CA SER A 298 -12.57 8.17 13.21
C SER A 298 -13.09 6.88 12.55
N ILE A 299 -13.80 6.99 11.41
CA ILE A 299 -14.32 5.84 10.65
C ILE A 299 -13.19 4.87 10.27
N PHE A 300 -12.00 5.41 9.98
CA PHE A 300 -10.81 4.63 9.66
C PHE A 300 -10.48 3.61 10.75
N ALA A 301 -10.49 4.02 12.03
CA ALA A 301 -10.22 3.13 13.15
C ALA A 301 -11.25 2.00 13.27
N TYR A 302 -12.52 2.29 13.01
CA TYR A 302 -13.56 1.27 12.97
C TYR A 302 -13.35 0.29 11.81
N ASN A 303 -13.01 0.76 10.61
CA ASN A 303 -12.71 -0.12 9.48
C ASN A 303 -11.47 -0.99 9.72
N LEU A 304 -10.45 -0.47 10.38
CA LEU A 304 -9.27 -1.23 10.82
C LEU A 304 -9.67 -2.33 11.82
N LEU A 305 -10.47 -1.98 12.84
CA LEU A 305 -10.96 -2.98 13.80
C LEU A 305 -11.80 -4.06 13.12
N LEU A 306 -12.67 -3.70 12.18
CA LEU A 306 -13.47 -4.66 11.41
C LEU A 306 -12.58 -5.57 10.55
N SER A 307 -11.49 -5.05 9.97
CA SER A 307 -10.54 -5.85 9.20
C SER A 307 -9.81 -6.88 10.05
N ILE A 308 -9.63 -6.60 11.34
CA ILE A 308 -8.98 -7.50 12.30
C ILE A 308 -9.97 -8.50 12.90
N LEU A 309 -11.17 -8.05 13.27
CA LEU A 309 -12.14 -8.85 14.02
C LEU A 309 -12.98 -9.79 13.14
N ARG A 310 -13.32 -9.41 11.90
CA ARG A 310 -14.10 -10.27 10.97
C ARG A 310 -13.42 -11.60 10.59
N PRO A 311 -12.10 -11.66 10.33
CA PRO A 311 -11.40 -12.92 10.06
C PRO A 311 -11.04 -13.69 11.35
N LEU A 312 -11.25 -13.13 12.54
CA LEU A 312 -10.79 -13.71 13.81
C LEU A 312 -11.41 -15.07 14.12
N ALA A 313 -10.64 -16.16 14.11
CA ALA A 313 -11.13 -17.53 14.35
C ALA A 313 -11.40 -17.82 15.85
N SER A 314 -12.27 -17.03 16.50
CA SER A 314 -12.59 -17.15 17.93
C SER A 314 -14.09 -17.00 18.19
N PRO A 315 -14.66 -17.71 19.20
CA PRO A 315 -16.03 -17.48 19.68
C PRO A 315 -16.26 -16.06 20.22
N LEU A 316 -15.21 -15.31 20.55
CA LEU A 316 -15.31 -13.92 21.00
C LEU A 316 -15.64 -12.93 19.89
N ARG A 317 -15.54 -13.35 18.62
CA ARG A 317 -15.76 -12.51 17.43
C ARG A 317 -17.02 -11.66 17.55
N LEU A 318 -18.19 -12.26 17.76
CA LEU A 318 -19.46 -11.54 17.81
C LEU A 318 -19.56 -10.59 19.01
N SER A 319 -19.02 -10.98 20.17
CA SER A 319 -19.06 -10.14 21.37
C SER A 319 -18.18 -8.90 21.22
N LEU A 320 -17.00 -9.05 20.64
CA LEU A 320 -16.09 -7.93 20.37
C LEU A 320 -16.64 -7.01 19.27
N LEU A 321 -17.21 -7.57 18.20
CA LEU A 321 -17.89 -6.79 17.16
C LEU A 321 -19.06 -5.99 17.73
N GLN A 322 -19.88 -6.59 18.59
CA GLN A 322 -20.98 -5.88 19.25
C GLN A 322 -20.49 -4.72 20.12
N HIS A 323 -19.36 -4.87 20.81
CA HIS A 323 -18.73 -3.78 21.57
C HIS A 323 -18.31 -2.63 20.65
N VAL A 324 -17.65 -2.94 19.52
CA VAL A 324 -17.25 -1.94 18.51
C VAL A 324 -18.47 -1.21 17.94
N TYR A 325 -19.55 -1.91 17.61
CA TYR A 325 -20.78 -1.27 17.11
C TYR A 325 -21.47 -0.41 18.16
N THR A 326 -21.45 -0.84 19.42
CA THR A 326 -21.99 -0.05 20.53
C THR A 326 -21.21 1.27 20.65
N SER A 327 -19.87 1.19 20.65
CA SER A 327 -19.00 2.37 20.65
C SER A 327 -19.22 3.27 19.42
N LEU A 328 -19.40 2.69 18.23
CA LEU A 328 -19.68 3.45 17.02
C LEU A 328 -20.98 4.27 17.15
N SER A 329 -22.03 3.65 17.70
CA SER A 329 -23.33 4.29 17.88
C SER A 329 -23.34 5.38 18.97
N THR A 330 -22.48 5.27 19.98
CA THR A 330 -22.38 6.26 21.07
C THR A 330 -21.52 7.46 20.69
N HIS A 331 -20.40 7.24 19.99
CA HIS A 331 -19.42 8.28 19.70
C HIS A 331 -19.63 8.99 18.36
N VAL A 332 -20.36 8.39 17.41
CA VAL A 332 -20.69 9.02 16.13
C VAL A 332 -22.18 9.36 16.08
N PRO A 333 -22.59 10.54 16.61
CA PRO A 333 -23.99 10.93 16.61
C PRO A 333 -24.47 11.25 15.18
N PRO A 334 -25.80 11.27 14.95
CA PRO A 334 -26.39 11.64 13.67
C PRO A 334 -25.99 13.03 13.17
N SER A 335 -25.48 13.92 14.01
CA SER A 335 -24.99 15.25 13.62
C SER A 335 -23.57 15.25 13.04
N SER A 336 -22.82 14.14 13.14
CA SER A 336 -21.44 14.05 12.69
C SER A 336 -21.32 13.92 11.17
N PRO A 337 -20.37 14.59 10.49
CA PRO A 337 -20.14 14.40 9.05
C PRO A 337 -19.81 12.94 8.68
N SER A 338 -19.25 12.17 9.62
CA SER A 338 -18.91 10.76 9.46
C SER A 338 -20.10 9.79 9.61
N TYR A 339 -21.28 10.29 10.00
CA TYR A 339 -22.45 9.46 10.26
C TYR A 339 -22.91 8.60 9.07
N PRO A 340 -22.87 9.05 7.79
CA PRO A 340 -23.29 8.21 6.67
C PRO A 340 -22.48 6.91 6.54
N ALA A 341 -21.16 6.99 6.71
CA ALA A 341 -20.29 5.83 6.69
C ALA A 341 -20.49 4.94 7.94
N ALA A 342 -20.70 5.55 9.12
CA ALA A 342 -21.03 4.80 10.32
C ALA A 342 -22.35 4.03 10.20
N LEU A 343 -23.37 4.65 9.61
CA LEU A 343 -24.65 3.99 9.33
C LEU A 343 -24.47 2.83 8.34
N HIS A 344 -23.66 3.00 7.30
CA HIS A 344 -23.36 1.93 6.36
C HIS A 344 -22.75 0.71 7.05
N ILE A 345 -21.78 0.92 7.92
CA ILE A 345 -21.17 -0.14 8.73
C ILE A 345 -22.21 -0.86 9.59
N LEU A 346 -23.10 -0.11 10.25
CA LEU A 346 -24.13 -0.68 11.13
C LEU A 346 -25.22 -1.44 10.35
N ALA A 347 -25.63 -0.92 9.20
CA ALA A 347 -26.65 -1.55 8.36
C ALA A 347 -26.13 -2.84 7.71
N THR A 348 -24.89 -2.84 7.23
CA THR A 348 -24.30 -3.98 6.50
C THR A 348 -23.70 -5.06 7.40
N ARG A 349 -23.64 -4.86 8.73
CA ARG A 349 -23.04 -5.82 9.69
C ARG A 349 -23.47 -7.28 9.49
N LYS A 350 -24.75 -7.51 9.20
CA LYS A 350 -25.33 -8.86 9.06
C LYS A 350 -24.81 -9.63 7.83
N LEU A 351 -24.25 -8.94 6.84
CA LEU A 351 -23.66 -9.55 5.64
C LEU A 351 -22.29 -10.16 5.92
N TYR A 352 -21.58 -9.63 6.91
CA TYR A 352 -20.18 -9.97 7.18
C TYR A 352 -20.00 -10.76 8.48
N ASP A 353 -20.87 -10.52 9.47
CA ASP A 353 -20.70 -11.03 10.83
C ASP A 353 -21.27 -12.44 10.99
N VAL A 354 -20.49 -13.44 10.61
CA VAL A 354 -20.87 -14.85 10.79
C VAL A 354 -20.27 -15.41 12.09
N PRO A 355 -21.08 -16.10 12.93
CA PRO A 355 -20.59 -16.75 14.14
C PRO A 355 -19.47 -17.75 13.80
N PHE A 356 -18.39 -17.69 14.57
CA PHE A 356 -17.33 -18.68 14.44
C PHE A 356 -17.82 -20.05 14.94
N VAL A 357 -17.87 -21.04 14.04
CA VAL A 357 -18.16 -22.43 14.39
C VAL A 357 -16.83 -23.21 14.39
N PRO A 358 -16.36 -23.71 15.54
CA PRO A 358 -15.12 -24.48 15.57
C PRO A 358 -15.26 -25.75 14.71
N PRO A 359 -14.24 -26.11 13.90
CA PRO A 359 -14.29 -27.31 13.09
C PRO A 359 -14.48 -28.53 14.00
N LYS A 360 -15.44 -29.41 13.66
CA LYS A 360 -15.68 -30.66 14.40
C LYS A 360 -14.37 -31.44 14.46
N GLN A 361 -13.81 -31.65 15.66
CA GLN A 361 -12.60 -32.44 15.85
C GLN A 361 -12.85 -33.88 15.38
N SER A 362 -12.42 -34.22 14.16
CA SER A 362 -12.31 -35.61 13.75
C SER A 362 -11.17 -36.25 14.54
N LYS A 363 -11.42 -37.40 15.17
CA LYS A 363 -10.48 -38.12 16.08
C LYS A 363 -9.18 -38.62 15.43
N LYS A 364 -8.82 -38.17 14.23
CA LYS A 364 -7.57 -38.49 13.53
C LYS A 364 -7.19 -37.30 12.64
N ARG A 365 -6.37 -36.39 13.15
CA ARG A 365 -5.50 -35.56 12.32
C ARG A 365 -4.06 -35.77 12.78
N LYS A 366 -3.19 -36.18 11.85
CA LYS A 366 -1.75 -36.21 12.07
C LYS A 366 -1.24 -34.76 12.10
N ALA A 367 -0.21 -34.49 12.90
CA ALA A 367 0.31 -33.15 13.18
C ALA A 367 0.95 -32.41 11.98
N ASP A 368 0.85 -32.93 10.75
CA ASP A 368 1.56 -32.42 9.56
C ASP A 368 0.65 -31.69 8.56
N GLU A 369 -0.65 -31.59 8.84
CA GLU A 369 -1.62 -30.85 8.02
C GLU A 369 -2.23 -29.67 8.80
N THR A 370 -1.38 -28.78 9.34
CA THR A 370 -1.79 -27.38 9.55
C THR A 370 -1.74 -26.70 8.19
N GLN A 371 -2.78 -26.87 7.37
CA GLN A 371 -3.08 -25.90 6.33
C GLN A 371 -3.25 -24.56 7.04
N VAL A 372 -2.29 -23.65 6.82
CA VAL A 372 -2.43 -22.24 7.19
C VAL A 372 -3.68 -21.78 6.46
N ALA A 373 -4.77 -21.50 7.19
CA ALA A 373 -5.96 -20.93 6.59
C ALA A 373 -5.53 -19.66 5.83
N GLU A 374 -5.85 -19.58 4.54
CA GLU A 374 -5.58 -18.37 3.77
C GLU A 374 -6.19 -17.16 4.49
N PRO A 375 -5.53 -15.98 4.47
CA PRO A 375 -6.06 -14.80 5.12
C PRO A 375 -7.45 -14.49 4.56
N GLU A 376 -8.49 -14.73 5.36
CA GLU A 376 -9.87 -14.45 4.97
C GLU A 376 -10.02 -12.94 4.72
N ASP A 377 -10.39 -12.55 3.50
CA ASP A 377 -10.61 -11.15 3.16
C ASP A 377 -11.79 -10.58 3.97
N PRO A 378 -11.59 -9.52 4.77
CA PRO A 378 -12.62 -8.98 5.67
C PRO A 378 -13.76 -8.24 4.96
N ARG A 379 -13.65 -8.06 3.65
CA ARG A 379 -14.63 -7.41 2.77
C ARG A 379 -15.46 -8.39 1.97
N THR A 380 -15.18 -9.69 2.04
CA THR A 380 -15.98 -10.70 1.35
C THR A 380 -17.29 -10.94 2.10
N ILE A 381 -18.40 -10.97 1.36
CA ILE A 381 -19.72 -11.31 1.90
C ILE A 381 -19.69 -12.79 2.32
N LYS A 382 -19.98 -13.07 3.60
CA LYS A 382 -19.85 -14.43 4.17
C LYS A 382 -21.17 -15.21 4.19
N VAL A 383 -22.24 -14.61 3.68
CA VAL A 383 -23.60 -15.13 3.75
C VAL A 383 -24.10 -15.43 2.35
N GLU A 384 -24.61 -16.64 2.13
CA GLU A 384 -25.11 -17.10 0.83
C GLU A 384 -26.59 -17.54 0.93
N GLY A 385 -27.31 -17.49 -0.18
CA GLY A 385 -28.71 -17.96 -0.31
C GLY A 385 -29.73 -17.13 0.48
N GLU A 386 -30.71 -17.78 1.11
CA GLU A 386 -31.82 -17.11 1.83
C GLU A 386 -31.33 -16.11 2.90
N LYS A 387 -30.25 -16.44 3.60
CA LYS A 387 -29.68 -15.57 4.64
C LYS A 387 -29.11 -14.27 4.05
N LEU A 388 -28.65 -14.29 2.79
CA LEU A 388 -28.15 -13.10 2.10
C LEU A 388 -29.33 -12.16 1.82
N VAL A 389 -30.43 -12.69 1.30
CA VAL A 389 -31.66 -11.94 1.04
C VAL A 389 -32.20 -11.30 2.32
N ASP A 390 -32.25 -12.07 3.43
CA ASP A 390 -32.67 -11.56 4.73
C ASP A 390 -31.74 -10.46 5.27
N ALA A 391 -30.42 -10.61 5.10
CA ALA A 391 -29.43 -9.65 5.56
C ALA A 391 -29.49 -8.35 4.75
N VAL A 392 -29.61 -8.45 3.42
CA VAL A 392 -29.80 -7.30 2.51
C VAL A 392 -31.12 -6.59 2.82
N GLY A 393 -32.22 -7.33 3.00
CA GLY A 393 -33.51 -6.78 3.39
C GLY A 393 -33.44 -6.01 4.71
N ALA A 394 -32.79 -6.59 5.73
CA ALA A 394 -32.60 -5.93 7.02
C ALA A 394 -31.74 -4.65 6.92
N ALA A 395 -30.71 -4.65 6.08
CA ALA A 395 -29.88 -3.46 5.82
C ALA A 395 -30.71 -2.35 5.15
N CYS A 396 -31.49 -2.68 4.11
CA CYS A 396 -32.41 -1.76 3.44
C CYS A 396 -33.43 -1.16 4.42
N GLU A 397 -34.02 -1.95 5.31
CA GLU A 397 -34.94 -1.45 6.33
C GLU A 397 -34.27 -0.48 7.31
N GLU A 398 -33.02 -0.73 7.70
CA GLU A 398 -32.26 0.13 8.59
C GLU A 398 -31.96 1.49 7.94
N TYR A 399 -31.57 1.49 6.66
CA TYR A 399 -31.46 2.72 5.85
C TYR A 399 -32.79 3.47 5.75
N TRP A 400 -33.87 2.78 5.34
CA TRP A 400 -35.19 3.40 5.18
C TRP A 400 -35.73 3.98 6.50
N ARG A 401 -35.45 3.34 7.65
CA ARG A 401 -35.83 3.84 8.98
C ARG A 401 -35.18 5.19 9.25
N VAL A 402 -33.88 5.32 8.99
CA VAL A 402 -33.14 6.58 9.19
C VAL A 402 -33.60 7.65 8.20
N LEU A 403 -33.72 7.30 6.92
CA LEU A 403 -34.13 8.24 5.87
C LEU A 403 -35.56 8.78 6.08
N LYS A 404 -36.52 7.92 6.45
CA LYS A 404 -37.90 8.32 6.77
C LYS A 404 -38.00 9.17 8.05
N SER A 405 -37.15 8.91 9.03
CA SER A 405 -37.14 9.68 10.29
C SER A 405 -36.70 11.14 10.10
N ARG A 406 -35.78 11.40 9.15
CA ARG A 406 -35.28 12.74 8.82
C ARG A 406 -36.22 13.52 7.88
N GLY A 407 -36.89 12.84 6.94
CA GLY A 407 -37.86 13.48 6.04
C GLY A 407 -39.07 14.13 6.72
N LYS A 408 -39.40 13.73 7.97
CA LYS A 408 -40.52 14.32 8.73
C LYS A 408 -40.20 15.63 9.48
N LYS A 409 -38.92 15.98 9.68
CA LYS A 409 -38.51 17.24 10.35
C LYS A 409 -37.97 18.23 9.31
N GLY A 410 -38.89 18.77 8.50
CA GLY A 410 -38.57 19.77 7.49
C GLY A 410 -38.21 21.13 8.10
N LYS A 411 -36.92 21.47 8.07
CA LYS A 411 -36.24 22.79 8.02
C LYS A 411 -34.89 22.68 8.74
N GLY A 412 -33.98 21.92 8.15
CA GLY A 412 -32.60 21.82 8.61
C GLY A 412 -31.72 22.93 8.01
N LYS A 413 -30.70 23.35 8.76
CA LYS A 413 -29.66 24.31 8.31
C LYS A 413 -28.89 23.71 7.11
N GLU A 414 -28.29 24.53 6.24
CA GLU A 414 -27.60 24.08 5.01
C GLU A 414 -26.61 22.91 5.19
N GLY A 415 -25.95 22.80 6.36
CA GLY A 415 -25.07 21.66 6.69
C GLY A 415 -25.79 20.31 6.88
N GLU A 416 -27.05 20.29 7.33
CA GLU A 416 -27.85 19.06 7.44
C GLU A 416 -28.34 18.57 6.08
N ALA A 417 -28.49 19.47 5.10
CA ALA A 417 -28.89 19.12 3.74
C ALA A 417 -27.77 18.37 2.99
N GLY A 418 -26.51 18.81 3.13
CA GLY A 418 -25.36 18.09 2.55
C GLY A 418 -25.16 16.70 3.16
N GLN A 419 -25.34 16.57 4.47
CA GLN A 419 -25.25 15.26 5.14
C GLN A 419 -26.41 14.32 4.75
N ALA A 420 -27.62 14.86 4.59
CA ALA A 420 -28.75 14.08 4.10
C ALA A 420 -28.50 13.57 2.67
N GLN A 421 -27.94 14.40 1.79
CA GLN A 421 -27.53 13.99 0.44
C GLN A 421 -26.50 12.85 0.47
N LEU A 422 -25.45 12.97 1.29
CA LEU A 422 -24.44 11.90 1.45
C LEU A 422 -25.04 10.57 1.92
N LEU A 423 -26.08 10.58 2.76
CA LEU A 423 -26.77 9.35 3.18
C LEU A 423 -27.46 8.65 2.00
N TRP A 424 -28.11 9.42 1.13
CA TRP A 424 -28.74 8.89 -0.07
C TRP A 424 -27.69 8.38 -1.07
N GLU A 425 -26.59 9.11 -1.25
CA GLU A 425 -25.47 8.70 -2.10
C GLU A 425 -24.87 7.36 -1.64
N GLN A 426 -24.60 7.21 -0.34
CA GLN A 426 -24.10 5.97 0.24
C GLN A 426 -25.09 4.81 0.10
N PHE A 427 -26.38 5.05 0.33
CA PHE A 427 -27.40 4.00 0.20
C PHE A 427 -27.57 3.55 -1.26
N CYS A 428 -27.68 4.48 -2.21
CA CYS A 428 -27.87 4.15 -3.62
C CYS A 428 -26.61 3.54 -4.23
N GLY A 429 -25.42 4.02 -3.84
CA GLY A 429 -24.14 3.44 -4.27
C GLY A 429 -23.99 2.00 -3.80
N TRP A 430 -24.30 1.72 -2.53
CA TRP A 430 -24.28 0.34 -2.01
C TRP A 430 -25.30 -0.57 -2.71
N LEU A 431 -26.53 -0.09 -2.97
CA LEU A 431 -27.51 -0.88 -3.72
C LEU A 431 -27.06 -1.20 -5.15
N GLU A 432 -26.37 -0.26 -5.81
CA GLU A 432 -25.82 -0.47 -7.15
C GLU A 432 -24.69 -1.49 -7.15
N GLU A 433 -23.74 -1.37 -6.21
CA GLU A 433 -22.62 -2.31 -6.01
C GLU A 433 -23.13 -3.73 -5.73
N MET A 434 -24.07 -3.88 -4.80
CA MET A 434 -24.72 -5.17 -4.53
C MET A 434 -25.43 -5.75 -5.76
N ALA A 435 -26.04 -4.90 -6.58
CA ALA A 435 -26.70 -5.33 -7.81
C ALA A 435 -25.73 -5.64 -8.96
N ASP A 436 -24.46 -5.23 -8.87
CA ASP A 436 -23.41 -5.65 -9.80
C ASP A 436 -22.75 -6.97 -9.35
N GLU A 437 -22.72 -7.26 -8.05
CA GLU A 437 -22.11 -8.47 -7.48
C GLU A 437 -23.05 -9.70 -7.41
N THR A 438 -24.36 -9.50 -7.51
CA THR A 438 -25.35 -10.59 -7.32
C THR A 438 -25.80 -11.19 -8.65
N ASP A 439 -25.76 -12.53 -8.76
CA ASP A 439 -26.28 -13.28 -9.94
C ASP A 439 -27.76 -13.74 -9.81
N ASP A 440 -28.36 -13.59 -8.63
CA ASP A 440 -29.74 -13.99 -8.32
C ASP A 440 -30.78 -12.99 -8.87
N GLU A 441 -31.61 -13.43 -9.82
CA GLU A 441 -32.64 -12.62 -10.48
C GLU A 441 -33.67 -12.03 -9.51
N ASP A 442 -34.07 -12.76 -8.48
CA ASP A 442 -35.07 -12.29 -7.51
C ASP A 442 -34.48 -11.21 -6.59
N LEU A 443 -33.23 -11.38 -6.18
CA LEU A 443 -32.51 -10.37 -5.40
C LEU A 443 -32.22 -9.12 -6.25
N LEU A 444 -31.86 -9.28 -7.52
CA LEU A 444 -31.69 -8.18 -8.47
C LEU A 444 -32.99 -7.39 -8.67
N ALA A 445 -34.14 -8.08 -8.78
CA ALA A 445 -35.45 -7.43 -8.86
C ALA A 445 -35.77 -6.65 -7.57
N PHE A 446 -35.45 -7.20 -6.40
CA PHE A 446 -35.63 -6.51 -5.11
C PHE A 446 -34.71 -5.28 -4.98
N LEU A 447 -33.43 -5.40 -5.32
CA LEU A 447 -32.45 -4.32 -5.27
C LEU A 447 -32.79 -3.21 -6.26
N SER A 448 -33.16 -3.55 -7.49
CA SER A 448 -33.59 -2.60 -8.52
C SER A 448 -34.85 -1.83 -8.11
N ALA A 449 -35.85 -2.50 -7.53
CA ALA A 449 -37.06 -1.84 -7.03
C ALA A 449 -36.77 -0.89 -5.84
N ASN A 450 -35.89 -1.29 -4.93
CA ASN A 450 -35.45 -0.43 -3.82
C ASN A 450 -34.65 0.78 -4.32
N LEU A 451 -33.76 0.57 -5.29
CA LEU A 451 -32.95 1.63 -5.88
C LEU A 451 -33.84 2.63 -6.63
N ALA A 452 -34.81 2.18 -7.42
CA ALA A 452 -35.80 3.06 -8.06
C ALA A 452 -36.58 3.89 -7.04
N SER A 453 -37.05 3.26 -5.96
CA SER A 453 -37.77 3.93 -4.87
C SER A 453 -36.88 4.94 -4.12
N ALA A 454 -35.61 4.60 -3.90
CA ALA A 454 -34.64 5.46 -3.23
C ALA A 454 -34.32 6.69 -4.09
N LEU A 455 -34.04 6.50 -5.37
CA LEU A 455 -33.75 7.60 -6.31
C LEU A 455 -34.93 8.54 -6.52
N ALA A 456 -36.17 8.03 -6.49
CA ALA A 456 -37.36 8.86 -6.56
C ALA A 456 -37.55 9.76 -5.32
N ALA A 457 -37.08 9.31 -4.15
CA ALA A 457 -37.18 10.04 -2.89
C ALA A 457 -35.96 10.93 -2.58
N ALA A 458 -34.83 10.70 -3.26
CA ALA A 458 -33.57 11.35 -2.97
C ALA A 458 -33.51 12.81 -3.46
N PRO A 459 -32.74 13.69 -2.78
CA PRO A 459 -32.47 15.03 -3.28
C PRO A 459 -31.61 14.99 -4.56
N PRO A 460 -31.69 16.02 -5.42
CA PRO A 460 -30.94 16.05 -6.67
C PRO A 460 -29.44 16.17 -6.39
N SER A 461 -28.64 15.17 -6.82
CA SER A 461 -27.18 15.25 -6.78
C SER A 461 -26.52 14.75 -8.08
N PRO A 462 -25.28 15.18 -8.37
CA PRO A 462 -24.53 14.70 -9.55
C PRO A 462 -24.32 13.18 -9.50
N PHE A 463 -23.89 12.65 -8.36
CA PHE A 463 -23.66 11.21 -8.18
C PHE A 463 -24.96 10.41 -8.35
N LEU A 464 -26.04 10.80 -7.67
CA LEU A 464 -27.31 10.07 -7.74
C LEU A 464 -27.93 10.11 -9.14
N SER A 465 -27.71 11.20 -9.90
CA SER A 465 -28.16 11.28 -11.29
C SER A 465 -27.40 10.31 -12.20
N LEU A 466 -26.11 10.09 -11.94
CA LEU A 466 -25.31 9.09 -12.66
C LEU A 466 -25.75 7.66 -12.31
N VAL A 467 -25.98 7.37 -11.02
CA VAL A 467 -26.54 6.08 -10.57
C VAL A 467 -27.91 5.85 -11.20
N HIS A 468 -28.77 6.86 -11.26
CA HIS A 468 -30.08 6.75 -11.91
C HIS A 468 -29.97 6.43 -13.40
N LEU A 469 -29.06 7.11 -14.11
CA LEU A 469 -28.82 6.85 -15.52
C LEU A 469 -28.31 5.42 -15.76
N ARG A 470 -27.37 4.92 -14.95
CA ARG A 470 -26.88 3.53 -15.01
C ARG A 470 -27.99 2.53 -14.73
N HIS A 471 -28.80 2.79 -13.71
CA HIS A 471 -29.95 1.95 -13.39
C HIS A 471 -30.97 1.89 -14.53
N LEU A 472 -31.33 3.05 -15.13
CA LEU A 472 -32.26 3.08 -16.26
C LEU A 472 -31.75 2.28 -17.46
N LEU A 473 -30.44 2.30 -17.73
CA LEU A 473 -29.82 1.47 -18.76
C LEU A 473 -29.88 -0.02 -18.41
N ARG A 474 -29.67 -0.39 -17.14
CA ARG A 474 -29.73 -1.78 -16.66
C ARG A 474 -31.16 -2.35 -16.73
N THR A 475 -32.17 -1.52 -16.52
CA THR A 475 -33.59 -1.91 -16.56
C THR A 475 -34.22 -1.83 -17.94
N ASP A 476 -33.43 -1.60 -19.00
CA ASP A 476 -33.91 -1.40 -20.38
C ASP A 476 -35.05 -0.38 -20.50
N ALA A 477 -34.93 0.73 -19.75
CA ALA A 477 -35.92 1.80 -19.81
C ALA A 477 -36.01 2.39 -21.23
N PRO A 478 -37.18 2.91 -21.64
CA PRO A 478 -37.35 3.45 -23.00
C PRO A 478 -36.33 4.57 -23.27
N ALA A 479 -35.68 4.51 -24.43
CA ALA A 479 -34.59 5.40 -24.80
C ALA A 479 -34.94 6.90 -24.66
N ALA A 480 -36.21 7.27 -24.88
CA ALA A 480 -36.69 8.64 -24.70
C ALA A 480 -36.55 9.13 -23.26
N ASP A 481 -36.84 8.28 -22.27
CA ASP A 481 -36.80 8.63 -20.85
C ASP A 481 -35.35 8.74 -20.37
N VAL A 482 -34.47 7.83 -20.80
CA VAL A 482 -33.02 7.88 -20.52
C VAL A 482 -32.41 9.17 -21.06
N LEU A 483 -32.67 9.50 -22.32
CA LEU A 483 -32.17 10.73 -22.95
C LEU A 483 -32.76 11.99 -22.29
N SER A 484 -34.02 11.93 -21.83
CA SER A 484 -34.63 13.03 -21.10
C SER A 484 -33.96 13.26 -19.74
N HIS A 485 -33.61 12.18 -19.05
CA HIS A 485 -32.94 12.24 -17.75
C HIS A 485 -31.51 12.77 -17.91
N ALA A 486 -30.74 12.26 -18.87
CA ALA A 486 -29.39 12.74 -19.16
C ALA A 486 -29.36 14.24 -19.51
N LYS A 487 -30.35 14.73 -20.26
CA LYS A 487 -30.52 16.18 -20.54
C LYS A 487 -30.83 16.99 -19.29
N LYS A 488 -31.69 16.50 -18.39
CA LYS A 488 -32.01 17.15 -17.11
C LYS A 488 -30.78 17.19 -16.19
N ALA A 489 -30.05 16.07 -16.08
CA ALA A 489 -28.85 15.95 -15.24
C ALA A 489 -27.75 16.95 -15.68
N THR A 490 -27.45 17.02 -16.98
CA THR A 490 -26.48 18.01 -17.49
C THR A 490 -26.95 19.46 -17.37
N LYS A 491 -28.26 19.74 -17.47
CA LYS A 491 -28.77 21.10 -17.22
C LYS A 491 -28.61 21.51 -15.76
N ALA A 492 -28.81 20.57 -14.83
CA ALA A 492 -28.71 20.82 -13.39
C ALA A 492 -27.24 20.87 -12.90
N PHE A 493 -26.40 19.96 -13.39
CA PHE A 493 -25.05 19.70 -12.85
C PHE A 493 -23.92 19.87 -13.87
N GLY A 494 -24.20 20.38 -15.06
CA GLY A 494 -23.17 20.68 -16.07
C GLY A 494 -22.65 22.12 -16.00
N SER A 495 -23.10 22.92 -15.03
CA SER A 495 -22.76 24.35 -14.86
C SER A 495 -21.70 24.57 -13.77
N ASP A 496 -21.07 25.76 -13.75
CA ASP A 496 -19.94 26.11 -12.87
C ASP A 496 -20.19 25.97 -11.36
N ALA A 497 -21.43 25.77 -10.93
CA ALA A 497 -21.78 25.53 -9.53
C ALA A 497 -21.32 24.16 -8.99
N THR A 498 -20.92 23.23 -9.87
CA THR A 498 -20.52 21.86 -9.50
C THR A 498 -19.01 21.65 -9.64
N PRO A 499 -18.41 20.76 -8.82
CA PRO A 499 -16.99 20.45 -8.90
C PRO A 499 -16.55 20.04 -10.32
N PRO A 500 -15.41 20.54 -10.83
CA PRO A 500 -14.90 20.22 -12.16
C PRO A 500 -14.88 18.73 -12.54
N ALA A 501 -14.49 17.85 -11.61
CA ALA A 501 -14.44 16.40 -11.85
C ALA A 501 -15.84 15.78 -12.04
N GLN A 502 -16.81 16.18 -11.22
CA GLN A 502 -18.19 15.68 -11.33
C GLN A 502 -18.88 16.19 -12.61
N ARG A 503 -18.53 17.40 -13.05
CA ARG A 503 -19.01 17.94 -14.34
C ARG A 503 -18.53 17.07 -15.51
N GLU A 504 -17.26 16.67 -15.49
CA GLU A 504 -16.69 15.79 -16.51
C GLU A 504 -17.48 14.48 -16.60
N GLN A 505 -17.75 13.84 -15.46
CA GLN A 505 -18.53 12.60 -15.41
C GLN A 505 -19.94 12.75 -15.98
N VAL A 506 -20.67 13.81 -15.61
CA VAL A 506 -22.05 14.04 -16.08
C VAL A 506 -22.09 14.32 -17.58
N TRP A 507 -21.09 15.03 -18.12
CA TRP A 507 -20.97 15.25 -19.56
C TRP A 507 -20.60 13.99 -20.34
N VAL A 508 -19.61 13.22 -19.85
CA VAL A 508 -19.20 11.94 -20.45
C VAL A 508 -20.38 10.97 -20.48
N ALA A 509 -21.07 10.77 -19.36
CA ALA A 509 -22.22 9.87 -19.27
C ALA A 509 -23.35 10.27 -20.23
N ARG A 510 -23.61 11.57 -20.43
CA ARG A 510 -24.59 12.03 -21.43
C ARG A 510 -24.18 11.71 -22.86
N ILE A 511 -22.90 11.84 -23.19
CA ILE A 511 -22.38 11.59 -24.53
C ILE A 511 -22.49 10.09 -24.84
N GLU A 512 -21.95 9.24 -23.96
CA GLU A 512 -21.96 7.78 -24.12
C GLU A 512 -23.39 7.21 -24.18
N THR A 513 -24.31 7.74 -23.38
CA THR A 513 -25.74 7.36 -23.48
C THR A 513 -26.40 7.82 -24.76
N SER A 514 -26.07 9.01 -25.26
CA SER A 514 -26.61 9.48 -26.54
C SER A 514 -26.08 8.69 -27.73
N GLU A 515 -24.84 8.22 -27.64
CA GLU A 515 -24.20 7.42 -28.68
C GLU A 515 -24.76 5.98 -28.70
N SER A 516 -24.84 5.33 -27.53
CA SER A 516 -25.41 3.97 -27.40
C SER A 516 -26.88 3.89 -27.78
N LEU A 517 -27.69 4.90 -27.44
CA LEU A 517 -29.11 4.96 -27.79
C LEU A 517 -29.39 5.57 -29.17
N SER A 518 -28.37 5.62 -30.04
CA SER A 518 -28.52 5.94 -31.47
C SER A 518 -29.10 7.33 -31.78
N ALA A 519 -28.72 8.38 -31.02
CA ALA A 519 -29.03 9.74 -31.40
C ALA A 519 -28.39 10.08 -32.78
N SER A 520 -29.03 10.97 -33.55
CA SER A 520 -28.48 11.41 -34.86
C SER A 520 -27.04 11.88 -34.71
N ALA A 521 -26.15 11.49 -35.63
CA ALA A 521 -24.73 11.88 -35.58
C ALA A 521 -24.53 13.41 -35.49
N LYS A 522 -25.47 14.19 -36.05
CA LYS A 522 -25.49 15.65 -35.94
C LYS A 522 -25.79 16.13 -34.53
N ASP A 523 -26.70 15.46 -33.82
CA ASP A 523 -27.07 15.79 -32.45
C ASP A 523 -25.88 15.49 -31.52
N VAL A 524 -25.25 14.32 -31.65
CA VAL A 524 -24.06 13.95 -30.87
C VAL A 524 -22.88 14.91 -31.11
N SER A 525 -22.61 15.29 -32.35
CA SER A 525 -21.59 16.30 -32.67
C SER A 525 -21.88 17.66 -32.04
N SER A 526 -23.15 18.09 -32.02
CA SER A 526 -23.56 19.32 -31.37
C SER A 526 -23.37 19.26 -29.84
N LEU A 527 -23.61 18.09 -29.23
CA LEU A 527 -23.40 17.84 -27.81
C LEU A 527 -21.92 17.85 -27.44
N LEU A 528 -21.07 17.18 -28.22
CA LEU A 528 -19.61 17.19 -28.04
C LEU A 528 -19.04 18.61 -28.16
N THR A 529 -19.59 19.42 -29.06
CA THR A 529 -19.23 20.84 -29.18
C THR A 529 -19.62 21.64 -27.93
N GLN A 530 -20.79 21.37 -27.35
CA GLN A 530 -21.23 22.01 -26.09
C GLN A 530 -20.37 21.56 -24.90
N ALA A 531 -20.07 20.27 -24.78
CA ALA A 531 -19.27 19.70 -23.71
C ALA A 531 -17.84 20.26 -23.70
N THR A 532 -17.18 20.30 -24.86
CA THR A 532 -15.83 20.89 -25.00
C THR A 532 -15.80 22.40 -24.81
N ARG A 533 -16.94 23.10 -24.93
CA ARG A 533 -17.06 24.53 -24.57
C ARG A 533 -17.18 24.71 -23.07
N ALA A 534 -17.94 23.85 -22.40
CA ALA A 534 -18.12 23.89 -20.95
C ALA A 534 -16.86 23.44 -20.19
N LEU A 535 -16.16 22.42 -20.70
CA LEU A 535 -14.97 21.83 -20.08
C LEU A 535 -13.82 21.73 -21.09
N PRO A 536 -13.18 22.86 -21.44
CA PRO A 536 -12.07 22.86 -22.40
C PRO A 536 -10.81 22.13 -21.90
N PHE A 537 -10.67 21.91 -20.59
CA PHE A 537 -9.51 21.29 -19.94
C PHE A 537 -9.61 19.76 -19.75
N SER A 538 -10.76 19.14 -20.05
CA SER A 538 -10.96 17.68 -19.92
C SER A 538 -10.33 16.92 -21.09
N SER A 539 -9.36 16.04 -20.83
CA SER A 539 -8.75 15.19 -21.87
C SER A 539 -9.75 14.17 -22.43
N LYS A 540 -10.52 13.52 -21.55
CA LYS A 540 -11.49 12.49 -21.93
C LYS A 540 -12.55 12.98 -22.92
N LEU A 541 -13.08 14.19 -22.72
CA LEU A 541 -14.09 14.75 -23.63
C LEU A 541 -13.55 15.05 -25.03
N TRP A 542 -12.29 15.49 -25.12
CA TRP A 542 -11.63 15.72 -26.40
C TRP A 542 -11.28 14.41 -27.11
N ASP A 543 -10.91 13.37 -26.36
CA ASP A 543 -10.70 12.03 -26.91
C ASP A 543 -11.99 11.44 -27.48
N LEU A 544 -13.09 11.49 -26.73
CA LEU A 544 -14.39 11.02 -27.22
C LEU A 544 -14.82 11.78 -28.48
N PHE A 545 -14.54 13.09 -28.56
CA PHE A 545 -14.85 13.87 -29.76
C PHE A 545 -13.99 13.42 -30.95
N ALA A 546 -12.68 13.22 -30.75
CA ALA A 546 -11.79 12.70 -31.76
C ALA A 546 -12.26 11.33 -32.28
N ASP A 547 -12.49 10.37 -31.38
CA ASP A 547 -12.99 9.02 -31.70
C ASP A 547 -14.32 9.05 -32.47
N PHE A 548 -15.25 9.92 -32.07
CA PHE A 548 -16.52 10.08 -32.76
C PHE A 548 -16.31 10.63 -34.18
N THR A 549 -15.47 11.64 -34.35
CA THR A 549 -15.22 12.24 -35.67
C THR A 549 -14.48 11.31 -36.62
N GLU A 550 -13.52 10.52 -36.13
CA GLU A 550 -12.81 9.52 -36.93
C GLU A 550 -13.75 8.43 -37.46
N ARG A 551 -14.77 8.05 -36.67
CA ARG A 551 -15.75 7.03 -37.04
C ARG A 551 -16.87 7.54 -37.95
N THR A 552 -17.27 8.80 -37.81
CA THR A 552 -18.50 9.33 -38.44
C THR A 552 -18.27 10.27 -39.62
N ALA A 553 -17.05 10.76 -39.82
CA ALA A 553 -16.78 11.71 -40.90
C ALA A 553 -16.85 11.06 -42.29
N ASP A 554 -17.48 11.77 -43.23
CA ASP A 554 -17.65 11.31 -44.62
C ASP A 554 -16.33 11.23 -45.42
N SER A 555 -15.28 11.95 -44.99
CA SER A 555 -13.99 11.95 -45.68
C SER A 555 -12.80 12.19 -44.73
N PRO A 556 -11.62 11.59 -45.00
CA PRO A 556 -10.40 11.85 -44.22
C PRO A 556 -10.01 13.34 -44.15
N ALA A 557 -10.29 14.10 -45.22
CA ALA A 557 -10.04 15.54 -45.26
C ALA A 557 -10.95 16.34 -44.30
N ALA A 558 -12.14 15.83 -43.98
CA ALA A 558 -13.03 16.45 -42.98
C ALA A 558 -12.50 16.23 -41.56
N VAL A 559 -11.95 15.05 -41.27
CA VAL A 559 -11.29 14.71 -39.99
C VAL A 559 -10.08 15.62 -39.77
N GLU A 560 -9.24 15.79 -40.81
CA GLU A 560 -8.07 16.67 -40.76
C GLU A 560 -8.43 18.12 -40.46
N LYS A 561 -9.43 18.68 -41.17
CA LYS A 561 -9.92 20.05 -40.90
C LYS A 561 -10.46 20.20 -39.49
N TRP A 562 -11.13 19.17 -38.97
CA TRP A 562 -11.62 19.17 -37.60
C TRP A 562 -10.46 19.19 -36.60
N TYR A 563 -9.43 18.35 -36.77
CA TYR A 563 -8.24 18.35 -35.91
C TYR A 563 -7.53 19.70 -35.92
N GLU A 564 -7.29 20.30 -37.10
CA GLU A 564 -6.65 21.62 -37.20
C GLU A 564 -7.47 22.71 -36.49
N SER A 565 -8.79 22.71 -36.66
CA SER A 565 -9.68 23.67 -35.99
C SER A 565 -9.73 23.45 -34.48
N SER A 566 -9.73 22.20 -34.02
CA SER A 566 -9.81 21.83 -32.60
C SER A 566 -8.50 22.13 -31.87
N ILE A 567 -7.35 21.84 -32.49
CA ILE A 567 -6.02 22.20 -31.97
C ILE A 567 -5.91 23.71 -31.81
N ARG A 568 -6.28 24.50 -32.84
CA ARG A 568 -6.29 25.96 -32.74
C ARG A 568 -7.18 26.46 -31.61
N ARG A 569 -8.36 25.85 -31.45
CA ARG A 569 -9.29 26.22 -30.38
C ARG A 569 -8.72 25.95 -29.00
N VAL A 570 -8.12 24.77 -28.77
CA VAL A 570 -7.51 24.39 -27.49
C VAL A 570 -6.29 25.25 -27.16
N LEU A 571 -5.56 25.72 -28.19
CA LEU A 571 -4.44 26.63 -28.02
C LEU A 571 -4.88 28.09 -27.74
N LEU A 572 -6.03 28.52 -28.26
CA LEU A 572 -6.61 29.84 -27.99
C LEU A 572 -7.29 29.93 -26.62
N THR A 573 -7.89 28.83 -26.16
CA THR A 573 -8.41 28.75 -24.80
C THR A 573 -7.24 28.45 -23.86
N ASP A 574 -6.76 29.45 -23.11
CA ASP A 574 -5.87 29.26 -21.96
C ASP A 574 -6.62 28.57 -20.80
N ALA A 575 -7.12 27.37 -21.06
CA ALA A 575 -7.85 26.55 -20.11
C ALA A 575 -6.85 25.74 -19.26
N VAL A 576 -6.11 26.45 -18.40
CA VAL A 576 -5.38 25.79 -17.32
C VAL A 576 -6.43 25.08 -16.45
N PRO A 577 -6.28 23.78 -16.16
CA PRO A 577 -7.20 23.10 -15.27
C PRO A 577 -7.23 23.85 -13.92
N PRO A 578 -8.41 24.05 -13.30
CA PRO A 578 -8.49 24.56 -11.94
C PRO A 578 -7.60 23.74 -11.01
N ALA A 579 -6.97 24.36 -10.01
CA ALA A 579 -6.11 23.63 -9.06
C ALA A 579 -6.84 22.49 -8.30
N SER A 580 -8.17 22.50 -8.32
CA SER A 580 -9.06 21.47 -7.75
C SER A 580 -9.55 20.41 -8.75
N PHE A 581 -9.08 20.42 -10.00
CA PHE A 581 -9.48 19.45 -11.01
C PHE A 581 -8.52 18.26 -11.04
N GLU A 582 -9.02 17.12 -10.56
CA GLU A 582 -8.46 15.80 -10.79
C GLU A 582 -9.46 15.00 -11.62
N SER A 583 -9.07 14.58 -12.82
CA SER A 583 -9.95 13.75 -13.66
C SER A 583 -10.13 12.38 -13.01
N THR A 584 -11.36 11.90 -12.93
CA THR A 584 -11.65 10.54 -12.43
C THR A 584 -11.28 9.47 -13.44
N PHE A 585 -10.94 9.84 -14.68
CA PHE A 585 -10.50 8.93 -15.73
C PHE A 585 -8.97 8.86 -15.76
N THR A 586 -8.39 8.21 -14.75
CA THR A 586 -6.93 8.16 -14.51
C THR A 586 -6.13 7.55 -15.67
N GLU A 587 -6.74 6.66 -16.46
CA GLU A 587 -6.17 6.11 -17.70
C GLU A 587 -5.88 7.17 -18.76
N HIS A 588 -6.60 8.31 -18.73
CA HIS A 588 -6.52 9.40 -19.71
C HIS A 588 -5.97 10.70 -19.08
N ALA A 589 -5.60 10.68 -17.79
CA ALA A 589 -5.31 11.87 -16.98
C ALA A 589 -3.83 12.31 -16.99
N ALA A 590 -2.96 11.68 -17.79
CA ALA A 590 -1.53 12.02 -17.74
C ALA A 590 -1.15 13.28 -18.55
N LEU A 591 -1.93 13.66 -19.56
CA LEU A 591 -1.56 14.74 -20.51
C LEU A 591 -2.71 15.74 -20.71
N PRO A 592 -2.43 17.06 -20.75
CA PRO A 592 -3.45 18.06 -21.00
C PRO A 592 -4.00 17.95 -22.44
N PRO A 593 -5.20 18.48 -22.74
CA PRO A 593 -5.76 18.47 -24.09
C PRO A 593 -4.86 19.08 -25.18
N ARG A 594 -3.97 20.01 -24.79
CA ARG A 594 -2.93 20.60 -25.65
C ARG A 594 -1.91 19.58 -26.15
N GLU A 595 -1.76 18.46 -25.47
CA GLU A 595 -0.85 17.37 -25.84
C GLU A 595 -1.58 16.20 -26.48
N VAL A 596 -2.78 15.88 -25.98
CA VAL A 596 -3.57 14.74 -26.45
C VAL A 596 -3.97 14.91 -27.92
N LEU A 597 -4.57 16.06 -28.29
CA LEU A 597 -5.07 16.27 -29.65
C LEU A 597 -3.94 16.27 -30.70
N PRO A 598 -2.81 16.98 -30.51
CA PRO A 598 -1.72 16.92 -31.47
C PRO A 598 -1.09 15.53 -31.59
N ARG A 599 -0.94 14.78 -30.49
CA ARG A 599 -0.42 13.40 -30.52
C ARG A 599 -1.34 12.46 -31.28
N ARG A 600 -2.66 12.53 -31.05
CA ARG A 600 -3.65 11.76 -31.80
C ARG A 600 -3.69 12.13 -33.27
N TYR A 601 -3.63 13.42 -33.61
CA TYR A 601 -3.59 13.86 -35.00
C TYR A 601 -2.35 13.34 -35.74
N VAL A 602 -1.17 13.38 -35.12
CA VAL A 602 0.05 12.79 -35.68
C VAL A 602 -0.14 11.29 -35.93
N HIS A 603 -0.66 10.56 -34.95
CA HIS A 603 -0.95 9.13 -35.10
C HIS A 603 -1.95 8.85 -36.24
N TYR A 604 -3.05 9.61 -36.30
CA TYR A 604 -4.04 9.51 -37.38
C TYR A 604 -3.42 9.79 -38.76
N LEU A 605 -2.59 10.82 -38.91
CA LEU A 605 -1.93 11.13 -40.18
C LEU A 605 -0.95 10.04 -40.61
N THR A 606 -0.25 9.39 -39.66
CA THR A 606 0.67 8.29 -39.99
C THR A 606 -0.05 7.05 -40.50
N THR A 607 -1.25 6.78 -40.00
CA THR A 607 -2.03 5.59 -40.37
C THR A 607 -2.83 5.82 -41.66
N THR A 608 -3.36 7.03 -41.87
CA THR A 608 -4.29 7.32 -42.98
C THR A 608 -3.64 7.99 -44.19
N ALA A 609 -2.60 8.80 -44.00
CA ALA A 609 -2.03 9.63 -45.07
C ALA A 609 -0.49 9.78 -45.00
N PRO A 610 0.28 8.67 -44.97
CA PRO A 610 1.73 8.68 -44.75
C PRO A 610 2.50 9.49 -45.81
N ALA A 611 2.02 9.53 -47.06
CA ALA A 611 2.65 10.29 -48.14
C ALA A 611 2.57 11.81 -47.99
N SER A 612 1.58 12.32 -47.23
CA SER A 612 1.36 13.76 -47.01
C SER A 612 1.67 14.21 -45.58
N PHE A 613 2.15 13.28 -44.74
CA PHE A 613 2.39 13.48 -43.32
C PHE A 613 3.29 14.68 -43.03
N GLN A 614 4.44 14.76 -43.70
CA GLN A 614 5.42 15.83 -43.48
C GLN A 614 4.85 17.22 -43.81
N ALA A 615 4.20 17.36 -44.97
CA ALA A 615 3.64 18.64 -45.41
C ALA A 615 2.52 19.12 -44.49
N LYS A 616 1.67 18.20 -44.02
CA LYS A 616 0.56 18.49 -43.10
C LYS A 616 1.05 18.82 -41.69
N LEU A 617 2.08 18.13 -41.19
CA LEU A 617 2.69 18.45 -39.90
C LEU A 617 3.36 19.82 -39.92
N LEU A 618 4.10 20.16 -40.98
CA LEU A 618 4.70 21.49 -41.13
C LEU A 618 3.62 22.59 -41.23
N SER A 619 2.51 22.31 -41.91
CA SER A 619 1.36 23.23 -41.94
C SER A 619 0.78 23.45 -40.54
N LEU A 620 0.58 22.39 -39.77
CA LEU A 620 0.12 22.47 -38.38
C LEU A 620 1.08 23.30 -37.53
N LEU A 621 2.38 22.98 -37.54
CA LEU A 621 3.43 23.68 -36.80
C LEU A 621 3.53 25.17 -37.20
N SER A 622 3.27 25.51 -38.46
CA SER A 622 3.22 26.91 -38.91
C SER A 622 1.97 27.64 -38.40
N SER A 623 0.84 26.94 -38.25
CA SER A 623 -0.44 27.51 -37.84
C SER A 623 -0.63 27.57 -36.32
N ALA A 624 0.16 26.82 -35.56
CA ALA A 624 0.04 26.62 -34.12
C ALA A 624 1.41 26.78 -33.43
N PRO A 625 1.88 28.01 -33.16
CA PRO A 625 3.20 28.26 -32.58
C PRO A 625 3.32 27.99 -31.08
N SER A 626 2.20 27.79 -30.37
CA SER A 626 2.12 27.60 -28.90
C SER A 626 1.98 26.13 -28.46
N LEU A 627 2.39 25.18 -29.30
CA LEU A 627 2.38 23.75 -28.97
C LEU A 627 3.41 23.44 -27.88
N SER A 628 3.10 22.49 -26.99
CA SER A 628 3.97 22.17 -25.86
C SER A 628 5.30 21.55 -26.27
N LEU A 629 6.33 21.82 -25.47
CA LEU A 629 7.67 21.27 -25.67
C LEU A 629 7.70 19.73 -25.57
N SER A 630 6.89 19.18 -24.66
CA SER A 630 6.67 17.73 -24.48
C SER A 630 6.09 17.04 -25.71
N PHE A 631 5.24 17.73 -26.48
CA PHE A 631 4.73 17.21 -27.73
C PHE A 631 5.81 17.25 -28.82
N LEU A 632 6.50 18.39 -28.97
CA LEU A 632 7.53 18.54 -30.00
C LEU A 632 8.69 17.56 -29.80
N SER A 633 9.08 17.29 -28.56
CA SER A 633 10.06 16.24 -28.22
C SER A 633 9.53 14.83 -28.50
N SER A 634 8.27 14.54 -28.20
CA SER A 634 7.67 13.22 -28.49
C SER A 634 7.63 12.87 -29.98
N ILE A 635 7.56 13.87 -30.87
CA ILE A 635 7.64 13.64 -32.32
C ILE A 635 9.00 13.04 -32.67
N LEU A 636 10.08 13.39 -31.94
CA LEU A 636 11.46 13.00 -32.23
C LEU A 636 11.89 11.67 -31.59
N GLU A 637 11.08 11.09 -30.70
CA GLU A 637 11.41 9.83 -30.03
C GLU A 637 11.41 8.62 -31.01
N PRO A 638 12.31 7.64 -30.84
CA PRO A 638 12.41 6.47 -31.74
C PRO A 638 11.16 5.56 -31.76
N SER A 639 10.34 5.63 -30.71
CA SER A 639 9.06 4.93 -30.53
C SER A 639 7.85 5.65 -31.12
N GLY A 640 8.04 6.87 -31.65
CA GLY A 640 6.98 7.66 -32.28
C GLY A 640 6.50 7.05 -33.61
N PRO A 641 5.28 7.39 -34.07
CA PRO A 641 4.73 6.81 -35.28
C PRO A 641 5.55 7.27 -36.50
N ALA A 642 6.27 6.31 -37.09
CA ALA A 642 6.93 6.37 -38.40
C ALA A 642 7.47 7.74 -38.84
N LEU A 643 8.45 8.30 -38.11
CA LEU A 643 9.28 9.34 -38.70
C LEU A 643 10.07 8.75 -39.86
N SER A 644 9.79 9.23 -41.08
CA SER A 644 10.71 9.07 -42.20
C SER A 644 12.10 9.56 -41.78
N SER A 645 13.15 8.87 -42.21
CA SER A 645 14.57 9.21 -42.01
C SER A 645 15.02 10.52 -42.68
N ASP A 646 14.10 11.43 -42.94
CA ASP A 646 14.30 12.65 -43.69
C ASP A 646 14.95 13.73 -42.81
N ARG A 647 16.22 13.97 -43.08
CA ARG A 647 17.11 14.87 -42.33
C ARG A 647 16.62 16.33 -42.28
N PRO A 648 16.22 16.99 -43.39
CA PRO A 648 15.72 18.36 -43.35
C PRO A 648 14.47 18.52 -42.48
N PHE A 649 13.57 17.54 -42.48
CA PHE A 649 12.35 17.57 -41.69
C PHE A 649 12.66 17.54 -40.18
N ARG A 650 13.56 16.64 -39.74
CA ARG A 650 14.02 16.60 -38.34
C ARG A 650 14.66 17.91 -37.90
N GLN A 651 15.50 18.51 -38.76
CA GLN A 651 16.14 19.80 -38.46
C GLN A 651 15.12 20.92 -38.24
N GLN A 652 14.08 21.00 -39.07
CA GLN A 652 13.02 22.00 -38.91
C GLN A 652 12.24 21.84 -37.60
N ILE A 653 12.04 20.61 -37.12
CA ILE A 653 11.39 20.35 -35.82
C ILE A 653 12.31 20.78 -34.67
N PHE A 654 13.59 20.41 -34.71
CA PHE A 654 14.55 20.84 -33.68
C PHE A 654 14.72 22.37 -33.63
N GLU A 655 14.79 23.04 -34.78
CA GLU A 655 14.82 24.51 -34.83
C GLU A 655 13.59 25.14 -34.15
N ARG A 656 12.43 24.48 -34.25
CA ARG A 656 11.20 24.92 -33.58
C ARG A 656 11.21 24.67 -32.08
N ILE A 657 11.67 23.50 -31.62
CA ILE A 657 11.83 23.18 -30.19
C ILE A 657 12.72 24.22 -29.53
N VAL A 658 13.84 24.51 -30.16
CA VAL A 658 14.83 25.47 -29.69
C VAL A 658 14.31 26.91 -29.69
N SER A 659 13.43 27.25 -30.62
CA SER A 659 12.76 28.56 -30.65
C SER A 659 11.64 28.71 -29.61
N HIS A 660 11.27 27.66 -28.90
CA HIS A 660 10.17 27.67 -27.94
C HIS A 660 10.54 28.48 -26.68
N PRO A 661 9.61 29.27 -26.10
CA PRO A 661 9.89 30.09 -24.90
C PRO A 661 10.38 29.28 -23.69
N GLU A 662 9.90 28.05 -23.54
CA GLU A 662 10.23 27.15 -22.41
C GLU A 662 11.44 26.24 -22.66
N ALA A 663 12.10 26.36 -23.81
CA ALA A 663 13.26 25.53 -24.15
C ALA A 663 14.38 25.62 -23.10
N GLY A 664 14.83 24.47 -22.62
CA GLY A 664 15.89 24.31 -21.64
C GLY A 664 17.22 23.85 -22.25
N PRO A 665 18.25 23.70 -21.41
CA PRO A 665 19.58 23.30 -21.86
C PRO A 665 19.59 21.90 -22.51
N GLU A 666 18.72 20.98 -22.08
CA GLU A 666 18.66 19.61 -22.57
C GLU A 666 18.18 19.52 -24.02
N GLU A 667 17.20 20.34 -24.40
CA GLU A 667 16.67 20.38 -25.76
C GLU A 667 17.69 20.95 -26.75
N TRP A 668 18.45 21.96 -26.33
CA TRP A 668 19.58 22.49 -27.11
C TRP A 668 20.70 21.46 -27.30
N LEU A 669 21.00 20.66 -26.27
CA LEU A 669 21.97 19.56 -26.34
C LEU A 669 21.48 18.46 -27.29
N SER A 670 20.21 18.08 -27.21
CA SER A 670 19.63 17.06 -28.10
C SER A 670 19.70 17.45 -29.58
N TYR A 671 19.51 18.75 -29.89
CA TYR A 671 19.66 19.25 -31.26
C TYR A 671 21.12 19.21 -31.74
N ALA A 672 22.05 19.66 -30.90
CA ALA A 672 23.47 19.61 -31.20
C ALA A 672 23.96 18.16 -31.38
N GLU A 673 23.49 17.24 -30.55
CA GLU A 673 23.79 15.82 -30.62
C GLU A 673 23.32 15.19 -31.95
N GLU A 674 22.09 15.45 -32.38
CA GLU A 674 21.58 14.94 -33.66
C GLU A 674 22.34 15.53 -34.87
N LEU A 675 22.75 16.79 -34.80
CA LEU A 675 23.58 17.41 -35.84
C LEU A 675 24.97 16.77 -35.92
N VAL A 676 25.56 16.36 -34.80
CA VAL A 676 26.81 15.60 -34.77
C VAL A 676 26.61 14.19 -35.34
N ARG A 677 25.55 13.46 -34.94
CA ARG A 677 25.22 12.14 -35.51
C ARG A 677 25.01 12.17 -37.02
N THR A 678 24.44 13.24 -37.54
CA THR A 678 24.17 13.42 -38.98
C THR A 678 25.36 13.99 -39.77
N GLY A 679 26.51 14.24 -39.12
CA GLY A 679 27.75 14.71 -39.72
C GLY A 679 27.85 16.21 -39.96
N GLN A 680 26.95 17.03 -39.41
CA GLN A 680 26.89 18.49 -39.59
C GLN A 680 27.54 19.24 -38.41
N VAL A 681 28.83 18.96 -38.17
CA VAL A 681 29.61 19.48 -37.02
C VAL A 681 29.65 21.02 -36.98
N VAL A 682 29.78 21.68 -38.13
CA VAL A 682 29.82 23.15 -38.23
C VAL A 682 28.50 23.78 -37.78
N LYS A 683 27.36 23.18 -38.16
CA LYS A 683 26.05 23.66 -37.71
C LYS A 683 25.83 23.37 -36.23
N SER A 684 26.32 22.24 -35.73
CA SER A 684 26.28 21.94 -34.29
C SER A 684 27.01 23.01 -33.47
N GLN A 685 28.19 23.45 -33.90
CA GLN A 685 28.93 24.52 -33.22
C GLN A 685 28.17 25.85 -33.21
N GLU A 686 27.49 26.19 -34.32
CA GLU A 686 26.65 27.38 -34.40
C GLU A 686 25.40 27.29 -33.49
N VAL A 687 24.78 26.11 -33.39
CA VAL A 687 23.67 25.86 -32.45
C VAL A 687 24.14 25.98 -31.00
N LEU A 688 25.29 25.41 -30.64
CA LEU A 688 25.86 25.53 -29.31
C LEU A 688 26.22 26.98 -28.96
N ARG A 689 26.70 27.76 -29.93
CA ARG A 689 26.97 29.20 -29.74
C ARG A 689 25.67 29.96 -29.41
N ARG A 690 24.57 29.65 -30.11
CA ARG A 690 23.25 30.22 -29.83
C ARG A 690 22.70 29.75 -28.48
N ALA A 691 22.83 28.47 -28.15
CA ALA A 691 22.44 27.90 -26.87
C ALA A 691 23.17 28.56 -25.70
N LYS A 692 24.49 28.74 -25.79
CA LYS A 692 25.29 29.43 -24.77
C LYS A 692 24.85 30.87 -24.57
N GLY A 693 24.47 31.56 -25.65
CA GLY A 693 23.88 32.90 -25.59
C GLY A 693 22.53 32.91 -24.85
N ASP A 694 21.61 32.02 -25.25
CA ASP A 694 20.25 31.96 -24.70
C ASP A 694 20.22 31.49 -23.23
N VAL A 695 20.98 30.44 -22.88
CA VAL A 695 21.11 29.92 -21.50
C VAL A 695 21.74 30.97 -20.59
N LYS A 696 22.78 31.67 -21.05
CA LYS A 696 23.41 32.76 -20.28
C LYS A 696 22.43 33.91 -20.04
N LEU A 697 21.63 34.27 -21.04
CA LEU A 697 20.68 35.38 -20.97
C LEU A 697 19.47 35.05 -20.06
N LYS A 698 18.93 33.82 -20.14
CA LYS A 698 17.70 33.42 -19.43
C LYS A 698 17.91 32.82 -18.04
N ARG A 699 19.03 32.12 -17.78
CA ARG A 699 19.23 31.29 -16.57
C ARG A 699 20.53 31.55 -15.80
N GLY A 700 21.37 32.48 -16.27
CA GLY A 700 22.58 32.93 -15.59
C GLY A 700 23.82 32.04 -15.78
N GLU A 701 24.96 32.44 -15.20
CA GLU A 701 26.27 31.80 -15.43
C GLU A 701 26.43 30.41 -14.80
N GLY A 702 25.65 30.09 -13.76
CA GLY A 702 25.70 28.78 -13.10
C GLY A 702 25.17 27.63 -13.97
N GLU A 703 24.03 27.84 -14.63
CA GLU A 703 23.45 26.88 -15.58
C GLU A 703 24.27 26.76 -16.87
N LEU A 704 24.95 27.83 -17.29
CA LEU A 704 25.88 27.77 -18.42
C LEU A 704 27.03 26.79 -18.17
N ARG A 705 27.61 26.78 -16.96
CA ARG A 705 28.67 25.82 -16.60
C ARG A 705 28.17 24.38 -16.58
N ARG A 706 26.93 24.15 -16.11
CA ARG A 706 26.27 22.83 -16.15
C ARG A 706 26.04 22.37 -17.60
N PHE A 707 25.54 23.26 -18.45
CA PHE A 707 25.36 22.98 -19.88
C PHE A 707 26.67 22.58 -20.57
N GLU A 708 27.78 23.30 -20.30
CA GLU A 708 29.09 22.96 -20.86
C GLU A 708 29.61 21.61 -20.36
N MET A 709 29.36 21.28 -19.09
CA MET A 709 29.70 19.96 -18.54
C MET A 709 28.90 18.83 -19.21
N MET A 710 27.58 19.01 -19.37
CA MET A 710 26.72 18.02 -20.04
C MET A 710 27.11 17.82 -21.51
N TRP A 711 27.44 18.89 -22.25
CA TRP A 711 27.93 18.76 -23.62
C TRP A 711 29.25 17.98 -23.71
N ASN A 712 30.17 18.21 -22.77
CA ASN A 712 31.43 17.47 -22.73
C ASN A 712 31.21 15.97 -22.46
N GLU A 713 30.20 15.61 -21.68
CA GLU A 713 29.80 14.22 -21.45
C GLU A 713 29.22 13.57 -22.70
N VAL A 714 28.35 14.28 -23.43
CA VAL A 714 27.82 13.83 -24.74
C VAL A 714 28.95 13.63 -25.76
N CYS A 715 29.92 14.57 -25.85
CA CYS A 715 31.09 14.41 -26.72
C CYS A 715 31.91 13.17 -26.37
N ARG A 716 32.15 12.89 -25.08
CA ARG A 716 32.85 11.68 -24.64
C ARG A 716 32.11 10.40 -25.03
N GLY A 717 30.78 10.44 -25.09
CA GLY A 717 29.95 9.33 -25.54
C GLY A 717 30.10 9.00 -27.03
N PHE A 718 30.52 9.95 -27.88
CA PHE A 718 30.83 9.71 -29.29
C PHE A 718 32.29 9.29 -29.56
N GLU A 719 33.18 9.48 -28.59
CA GLU A 719 34.58 9.09 -28.68
C GLU A 719 34.82 7.62 -28.29
N GLN A 720 33.84 6.98 -27.62
CA GLN A 720 33.79 5.54 -27.35
C GLN A 720 33.12 4.80 -28.51
#